data_AF-A0A182DXR3-F1
#
_entry.id   AF-A0A182DXR3-F1
#
_cell.length_a   1.000
_cell.length_b   1.000
_cell.length_c   1.000
_cell.angle_alpha   90.00
_cell.angle_beta   90.00
_cell.angle_gamma   90.00
#
_symmetry.space_group_name_H-M   'P 1'
#
loop_
_entity.id
_entity.type
_entity.pdbx_description
1 polymer ?
#
loop_
_entity_poly.entity_id
_entity_poly.type
_entity_poly.pdbx_seq_one_letter_code
_entity_poly.pdbx_strand_id
1 'polypeptide(L)'
;MFDDIEPCGSGDNVARVDNHPVSANATHPNFTLVIQGISAAFISLLGVPDSLRPLCWRLLLGYLPVERQQWPVYLRKQREIYNSLIEDVIVHPDQSSVAPDHRTAEDHPLNLNPNSQWNNYFKDNEILAQIDKDVRRLCPEIDFFQRITSYPHRSAAKINLSRRIRQENLYSEVPSSNHFSAGNFIASPTKTASKEYSNVVDENVEYHWQVVERVLFMYSKLNPGVKYVQGMNEIMGPLYYVFASDADGEWAEAAEADTYYCFQLLMSEIKDNFIKTLDTSNCGIESLLVEFYEILKNCDPELYNHLVDVGIKPQFYAFRWLSLLLSQEFPLPDVINIWDSLFSSPDRLRFLHWICLAMMEKVRVPLLEGDFTACLEMLQYIGAVCHMCGPYEFGITLCTRREINVQLVNNKSFFHIVSVLNLKKRPFAIVSKMSNEFKQGNSGTTPAAVNGQNNPTQGVATPQQKTVGRVQGSTPSGSISNSVTTQSVAPQFAVATPHNVTHNANPEVLSVFECPVCMDYMMPPYLQCQSGHLVCGNCRPKLTCCPTCRGPVPSVRNLVLEKIANTVMFPCKFAGSGCPLTFSHVEKVEHEELCEFRPYCCPCPGASCKWQGSLSEVMGHLMKVHKSITTLQGEDIVFLATDINLPGAVDWVMMQSCFGYHFMLVLEKQEKFQDGNQMFYAVVQLIGAKKESENFMYRLELATHRRRFSWEASPRSIHEGVAHAISLSDCMAFDSQTAQLFAENGNLGINVTISMV
;
A
#
# COMPACT_ATOMS: atom_id res chain seq x y z
N MET A 1 -42.23 -28.12 -66.20
CA MET A 1 -43.16 -28.85 -67.07
C MET A 1 -44.51 -28.76 -66.40
N PHE A 2 -45.35 -27.83 -66.86
CA PHE A 2 -46.78 -27.62 -66.56
C PHE A 2 -47.23 -27.48 -65.08
N ASP A 3 -47.40 -26.23 -64.64
CA ASP A 3 -48.70 -25.53 -64.52
C ASP A 3 -49.94 -26.23 -63.91
N ASP A 4 -50.53 -25.49 -62.95
CA ASP A 4 -51.95 -25.20 -62.69
C ASP A 4 -53.00 -26.29 -62.35
N ILE A 5 -53.79 -26.00 -61.30
CA ILE A 5 -55.21 -25.58 -61.37
C ILE A 5 -55.81 -25.38 -59.94
N GLU A 6 -56.38 -24.19 -59.67
CA GLU A 6 -57.23 -23.87 -58.49
C GLU A 6 -58.74 -24.19 -58.81
N PRO A 7 -59.81 -23.50 -58.32
CA PRO A 7 -60.07 -22.77 -57.06
C PRO A 7 -61.45 -23.11 -56.41
N CYS A 8 -61.74 -22.52 -55.23
CA CYS A 8 -63.04 -21.97 -54.73
C CYS A 8 -63.03 -21.85 -53.19
N GLY A 9 -63.49 -20.78 -52.53
CA GLY A 9 -63.94 -19.47 -53.00
C GLY A 9 -64.35 -18.53 -51.84
N SER A 10 -63.90 -17.27 -51.93
CA SER A 10 -64.63 -16.00 -51.66
C SER A 10 -65.46 -15.78 -50.37
N GLY A 11 -65.19 -14.66 -49.69
CA GLY A 11 -66.04 -14.10 -48.62
C GLY A 11 -65.43 -12.85 -47.97
N ASP A 12 -65.55 -11.69 -48.63
CA ASP A 12 -64.85 -10.45 -48.29
C ASP A 12 -65.24 -9.79 -46.95
N ASN A 13 -64.30 -9.02 -46.38
CA ASN A 13 -64.56 -7.60 -46.15
C ASN A 13 -63.27 -6.76 -46.05
N VAL A 14 -63.24 -5.66 -46.81
CA VAL A 14 -62.10 -4.76 -46.96
C VAL A 14 -62.24 -3.53 -46.06
N ALA A 15 -61.19 -3.18 -45.33
CA ALA A 15 -60.97 -1.83 -44.82
C ALA A 15 -59.56 -1.37 -45.20
N ARG A 16 -59.44 -0.12 -45.66
CA ARG A 16 -58.25 0.39 -46.37
C ARG A 16 -57.05 0.63 -45.46
N VAL A 17 -55.87 0.49 -46.05
CA VAL A 17 -54.61 1.08 -45.58
C VAL A 17 -54.63 2.56 -45.89
N ASP A 18 -54.73 3.40 -44.85
CA ASP A 18 -54.35 4.82 -44.96
C ASP A 18 -52.87 4.97 -44.59
N ASN A 19 -52.04 5.12 -45.63
CA ASN A 19 -50.63 5.44 -45.50
C ASN A 19 -50.46 6.90 -45.04
N HIS A 20 -50.34 7.11 -43.73
CA HIS A 20 -49.70 8.31 -43.19
C HIS A 20 -48.23 8.02 -42.85
N PRO A 21 -47.28 8.82 -43.35
CA PRO A 21 -45.88 8.69 -42.96
C PRO A 21 -45.73 9.20 -41.53
N VAL A 22 -45.63 8.29 -40.56
CA VAL A 22 -45.16 8.65 -39.22
C VAL A 22 -43.70 9.07 -39.35
N SER A 23 -43.44 10.35 -39.14
CA SER A 23 -42.12 10.95 -39.32
C SER A 23 -41.07 10.25 -38.46
N ALA A 24 -39.92 9.94 -39.06
CA ALA A 24 -38.70 9.72 -38.31
C ALA A 24 -38.40 10.99 -37.48
N ASN A 25 -38.53 10.89 -36.15
CA ASN A 25 -37.83 11.68 -35.12
C ASN A 25 -38.38 11.35 -33.72
N ALA A 26 -37.96 10.20 -33.17
CA ALA A 26 -38.04 9.91 -31.75
C ALA A 26 -36.93 8.90 -31.38
N THR A 27 -35.80 9.42 -30.90
CA THR A 27 -34.75 8.64 -30.26
C THR A 27 -35.31 8.02 -28.97
N HIS A 28 -35.55 6.71 -28.95
CA HIS A 28 -36.09 6.02 -27.77
C HIS A 28 -34.96 5.37 -26.94
N PRO A 29 -34.58 5.94 -25.78
CA PRO A 29 -33.57 5.35 -24.88
C PRO A 29 -34.04 4.05 -24.18
N ASN A 30 -35.29 3.65 -24.37
CA ASN A 30 -35.90 2.53 -23.66
C ASN A 30 -35.42 1.13 -24.11
N PHE A 31 -34.82 0.99 -25.31
CA PHE A 31 -34.49 -0.34 -25.83
C PHE A 31 -33.25 -0.97 -25.15
N THR A 32 -32.23 -0.16 -24.88
CA THR A 32 -31.01 -0.58 -24.15
C THR A 32 -31.34 -0.99 -22.70
N LEU A 33 -32.17 -0.20 -22.02
CA LEU A 33 -32.66 -0.47 -20.67
C LEU A 33 -33.46 -1.79 -20.58
N VAL A 34 -34.20 -2.15 -21.63
CA VAL A 34 -34.98 -3.40 -21.69
C VAL A 34 -34.09 -4.64 -21.85
N ILE A 35 -32.97 -4.55 -22.57
CA ILE A 35 -31.98 -5.63 -22.62
C ILE A 35 -31.29 -5.77 -21.26
N GLN A 36 -30.81 -4.67 -20.68
CA GLN A 36 -30.13 -4.68 -19.38
C GLN A 36 -31.03 -5.23 -18.26
N GLY A 37 -32.24 -4.67 -18.07
CA GLY A 37 -33.12 -5.03 -16.95
C GLY A 37 -33.68 -6.47 -16.98
N ILE A 38 -33.86 -7.05 -18.18
CA ILE A 38 -34.38 -8.43 -18.32
C ILE A 38 -33.25 -9.46 -18.35
N SER A 39 -32.06 -9.08 -18.85
CA SER A 39 -30.84 -9.89 -18.76
C SER A 39 -30.37 -10.03 -17.32
N ALA A 40 -30.47 -8.95 -16.51
CA ALA A 40 -29.98 -8.91 -15.14
C ALA A 40 -30.56 -10.01 -14.25
N ALA A 41 -31.88 -10.19 -14.20
CA ALA A 41 -32.48 -11.21 -13.34
C ALA A 41 -32.18 -12.65 -13.77
N PHE A 42 -31.91 -12.89 -15.07
CA PHE A 42 -31.53 -14.23 -15.52
C PHE A 42 -30.05 -14.51 -15.21
N ILE A 43 -29.18 -13.53 -15.45
CA ILE A 43 -27.74 -13.63 -15.18
C ILE A 43 -27.46 -13.71 -13.66
N SER A 44 -28.06 -12.84 -12.85
CA SER A 44 -27.88 -12.84 -11.39
C SER A 44 -28.46 -14.08 -10.68
N LEU A 45 -29.30 -14.88 -11.36
CA LEU A 45 -29.91 -16.09 -10.80
C LEU A 45 -29.23 -17.39 -11.29
N LEU A 46 -28.56 -17.38 -12.45
CA LEU A 46 -28.04 -18.58 -13.11
C LEU A 46 -26.59 -18.47 -13.61
N GLY A 47 -25.97 -17.29 -13.57
CA GLY A 47 -24.67 -16.99 -14.17
C GLY A 47 -24.72 -16.91 -15.70
N VAL A 48 -23.64 -16.41 -16.33
CA VAL A 48 -23.45 -16.56 -17.78
C VAL A 48 -22.70 -17.86 -18.05
N PRO A 49 -23.12 -18.71 -19.02
CA PRO A 49 -22.32 -19.87 -19.44
C PRO A 49 -20.97 -19.45 -20.00
N ASP A 50 -19.90 -20.20 -19.70
CA ASP A 50 -18.52 -19.84 -20.06
C ASP A 50 -18.34 -19.51 -21.55
N SER A 51 -18.96 -20.29 -22.44
CA SER A 51 -18.88 -20.09 -23.90
C SER A 51 -19.63 -18.85 -24.42
N LEU A 52 -20.42 -18.18 -23.59
CA LEU A 52 -21.13 -16.94 -23.94
C LEU A 52 -20.61 -15.73 -23.16
N ARG A 53 -19.90 -15.93 -22.05
CA ARG A 53 -19.43 -14.85 -21.17
C ARG A 53 -18.60 -13.78 -21.87
N PRO A 54 -17.64 -14.11 -22.76
CA PRO A 54 -16.87 -13.11 -23.49
C PRO A 54 -17.75 -12.21 -24.38
N LEU A 55 -18.81 -12.74 -24.99
CA LEU A 55 -19.75 -11.96 -25.78
C LEU A 55 -20.67 -11.13 -24.88
N CYS A 56 -21.16 -11.70 -23.77
CA CYS A 56 -22.00 -11.02 -22.81
C CYS A 56 -21.29 -9.81 -22.17
N TRP A 57 -20.03 -9.95 -21.75
CA TRP A 57 -19.27 -8.84 -21.14
C TRP A 57 -19.06 -7.68 -22.13
N ARG A 58 -18.70 -7.97 -23.39
CA ARG A 58 -18.60 -6.95 -24.46
C ARG A 58 -19.91 -6.20 -24.71
N LEU A 59 -21.07 -6.85 -24.53
CA LEU A 59 -22.38 -6.21 -24.62
C LEU A 59 -22.75 -5.42 -23.36
N LEU A 60 -22.55 -6.01 -22.17
CA LEU A 60 -22.95 -5.43 -20.89
C LEU A 60 -22.09 -4.20 -20.51
N LEU A 61 -20.83 -4.16 -20.92
CA LEU A 61 -19.95 -2.99 -20.80
C LEU A 61 -20.17 -1.95 -21.92
N GLY A 62 -21.06 -2.21 -22.89
CA GLY A 62 -21.39 -1.27 -23.96
C GLY A 62 -20.33 -1.13 -25.07
N TYR A 63 -19.39 -2.07 -25.18
CA TYR A 63 -18.38 -2.06 -26.25
C TYR A 63 -18.98 -2.41 -27.62
N LEU A 64 -19.88 -3.40 -27.67
CA LEU A 64 -20.54 -3.78 -28.92
C LEU A 64 -21.77 -2.89 -29.23
N PRO A 65 -21.92 -2.38 -30.47
CA PRO A 65 -23.13 -1.69 -30.91
C PRO A 65 -24.40 -2.52 -30.70
N VAL A 66 -25.56 -1.89 -30.51
CA VAL A 66 -26.85 -2.60 -30.32
C VAL A 66 -27.21 -3.45 -31.55
N GLU A 67 -26.87 -2.99 -32.75
CA GLU A 67 -27.17 -3.67 -34.00
C GLU A 67 -26.07 -4.67 -34.40
N ARG A 68 -26.37 -5.97 -34.29
CA ARG A 68 -25.45 -7.07 -34.64
C ARG A 68 -24.86 -7.00 -36.05
N GLN A 69 -25.57 -6.41 -37.01
CA GLN A 69 -25.10 -6.24 -38.38
C GLN A 69 -23.89 -5.31 -38.48
N GLN A 70 -23.73 -4.38 -37.52
CA GLN A 70 -22.62 -3.42 -37.51
C GLN A 70 -21.32 -3.99 -36.91
N TRP A 71 -21.41 -5.06 -36.12
CA TRP A 71 -20.26 -5.58 -35.34
C TRP A 71 -19.00 -5.87 -36.19
N PRO A 72 -19.07 -6.55 -37.35
CA PRO A 72 -17.86 -6.91 -38.10
C PRO A 72 -17.09 -5.69 -38.62
N VAL A 73 -17.79 -4.61 -38.97
CA VAL A 73 -17.18 -3.36 -39.44
C VAL A 73 -16.66 -2.54 -38.25
N TYR A 74 -17.44 -2.46 -37.17
CA TYR A 74 -17.07 -1.75 -35.96
C TYR A 74 -15.81 -2.34 -35.29
N LEU A 75 -15.81 -3.66 -35.03
CA LEU A 75 -14.71 -4.34 -34.35
C LEU A 75 -13.41 -4.25 -35.15
N ARG A 76 -13.47 -4.46 -36.47
CA ARG A 76 -12.30 -4.31 -37.34
C ARG A 76 -11.69 -2.91 -37.19
N LYS A 77 -12.51 -1.87 -37.29
CA LYS A 77 -12.07 -0.48 -37.12
C LYS A 77 -11.47 -0.22 -35.73
N GLN A 78 -12.08 -0.70 -34.64
CA GLN A 78 -11.53 -0.49 -33.29
C GLN A 78 -10.19 -1.22 -33.10
N ARG A 79 -10.10 -2.48 -33.54
CA ARG A 79 -8.88 -3.29 -33.46
C ARG A 79 -7.74 -2.70 -34.32
N GLU A 80 -8.06 -2.18 -35.51
CA GLU A 80 -7.12 -1.41 -36.36
C GLU A 80 -6.62 -0.12 -35.67
N ILE A 81 -7.52 0.66 -35.06
CA ILE A 81 -7.17 1.88 -34.32
C ILE A 81 -6.24 1.55 -33.14
N TYR A 82 -6.58 0.54 -32.33
CA TYR A 82 -5.75 0.12 -31.20
C TYR A 82 -4.34 -0.29 -31.63
N ASN A 83 -4.22 -1.08 -32.70
CA ASN A 83 -2.92 -1.49 -33.25
C ASN A 83 -2.10 -0.31 -33.80
N SER A 84 -2.74 0.70 -34.41
CA SER A 84 -2.05 1.95 -34.79
C SER A 84 -1.55 2.70 -33.57
N LEU A 85 -2.40 2.86 -32.53
CA LEU A 85 -2.04 3.55 -31.29
C LEU A 85 -0.85 2.89 -30.60
N ILE A 86 -0.72 1.56 -30.62
CA ILE A 86 0.46 0.86 -30.09
C ILE A 86 1.74 1.32 -30.82
N GLU A 87 1.71 1.39 -32.15
CA GLU A 87 2.87 1.75 -32.96
C GLU A 87 3.23 3.24 -32.83
N ASP A 88 2.24 4.11 -32.66
CA ASP A 88 2.41 5.56 -32.48
C ASP A 88 2.84 5.95 -31.06
N VAL A 89 2.36 5.25 -30.02
CA VAL A 89 2.58 5.60 -28.60
C VAL A 89 3.83 4.92 -28.03
N ILE A 90 4.16 3.69 -28.44
CA ILE A 90 5.30 2.92 -27.91
C ILE A 90 6.59 3.26 -28.69
N VAL A 91 6.97 4.55 -28.66
CA VAL A 91 8.17 5.06 -29.34
C VAL A 91 9.44 4.64 -28.58
N HIS A 92 10.48 4.23 -29.31
CA HIS A 92 11.86 4.14 -28.82
C HIS A 92 12.65 5.31 -29.43
N PRO A 93 13.34 6.16 -28.64
CA PRO A 93 14.07 7.32 -29.17
C PRO A 93 15.04 6.95 -30.31
N ASP A 94 15.79 5.86 -30.14
CA ASP A 94 16.79 5.34 -31.08
C ASP A 94 16.21 4.81 -32.40
N GLN A 95 14.89 4.51 -32.46
CA GLN A 95 14.24 3.93 -33.65
C GLN A 95 13.54 4.98 -34.52
N SER A 96 13.68 6.27 -34.21
CA SER A 96 13.00 7.36 -34.90
C SER A 96 13.61 7.61 -36.30
N SER A 97 13.22 6.77 -37.27
CA SER A 97 13.74 6.74 -38.65
C SER A 97 13.41 7.99 -39.47
N VAL A 98 14.23 9.04 -39.29
CA VAL A 98 14.36 10.15 -40.24
C VAL A 98 15.84 10.27 -40.57
N ALA A 99 16.15 10.51 -41.84
CA ALA A 99 17.51 10.71 -42.34
C ALA A 99 18.26 11.80 -41.54
N PRO A 100 19.61 11.77 -41.49
CA PRO A 100 20.43 12.70 -40.71
C PRO A 100 20.47 14.15 -41.25
N ASP A 101 19.46 14.57 -42.02
CA ASP A 101 19.30 15.94 -42.48
C ASP A 101 18.36 16.71 -41.54
N HIS A 102 18.95 17.62 -40.75
CA HIS A 102 18.27 18.63 -39.94
C HIS A 102 17.30 18.13 -38.85
N ARG A 103 17.84 17.42 -37.83
CA ARG A 103 17.27 17.49 -36.47
C ARG A 103 18.05 18.48 -35.61
N THR A 104 17.33 19.25 -34.80
CA THR A 104 17.91 20.15 -33.79
C THR A 104 18.75 19.36 -32.79
N ALA A 105 19.93 19.87 -32.47
CA ALA A 105 20.90 19.22 -31.57
C ALA A 105 20.53 19.37 -30.08
N GLU A 106 19.23 19.27 -29.76
CA GLU A 106 18.65 19.74 -28.50
C GLU A 106 17.95 18.63 -27.68
N ASP A 107 17.77 17.42 -28.23
CA ASP A 107 17.12 16.32 -27.50
C ASP A 107 18.01 15.10 -27.31
N HIS A 108 18.37 14.82 -26.04
CA HIS A 108 19.33 13.81 -25.61
C HIS A 108 18.94 13.22 -24.25
N PRO A 109 19.47 12.06 -23.81
CA PRO A 109 19.09 11.42 -22.54
C PRO A 109 19.15 12.33 -21.30
N LEU A 110 20.12 13.25 -21.23
CA LEU A 110 20.28 14.17 -20.10
C LEU A 110 19.42 15.46 -20.21
N ASN A 111 18.43 15.50 -21.10
CA ASN A 111 17.71 16.72 -21.43
C ASN A 111 16.61 17.01 -20.41
N LEU A 112 16.80 18.07 -19.61
CA LEU A 112 15.86 18.48 -18.57
C LEU A 112 14.61 19.18 -19.12
N ASN A 113 14.56 19.50 -20.42
CA ASN A 113 13.39 20.10 -21.05
C ASN A 113 12.14 19.20 -20.86
N PRO A 114 11.01 19.71 -20.32
CA PRO A 114 9.78 18.94 -20.17
C PRO A 114 9.24 18.35 -21.47
N ASN A 115 9.57 18.94 -22.62
CA ASN A 115 9.12 18.50 -23.95
C ASN A 115 10.08 17.49 -24.61
N SER A 116 11.16 17.09 -23.95
CA SER A 116 12.12 16.08 -24.42
C SER A 116 11.46 14.71 -24.60
N GLN A 117 11.74 14.02 -25.70
CA GLN A 117 11.32 12.62 -25.89
C GLN A 117 12.00 11.70 -24.87
N TRP A 118 13.25 11.98 -24.51
CA TRP A 118 13.98 11.24 -23.48
C TRP A 118 13.40 11.46 -22.07
N ASN A 119 13.09 12.70 -21.69
CA ASN A 119 12.46 12.99 -20.39
C ASN A 119 11.08 12.32 -20.26
N ASN A 120 10.32 12.24 -21.37
CA ASN A 120 9.07 11.48 -21.41
C ASN A 120 9.31 9.96 -21.36
N TYR A 121 10.33 9.44 -22.05
CA TYR A 121 10.73 8.03 -22.01
C TYR A 121 11.11 7.56 -20.59
N PHE A 122 11.88 8.34 -19.83
CA PHE A 122 12.22 8.01 -18.45
C PHE A 122 10.98 7.99 -17.52
N LYS A 123 10.09 8.99 -17.63
CA LYS A 123 8.82 9.02 -16.88
C LYS A 123 7.88 7.87 -17.24
N ASP A 124 7.88 7.46 -18.50
CA ASP A 124 7.15 6.28 -18.95
C ASP A 124 7.71 5.00 -18.31
N ASN A 125 9.04 4.89 -18.18
CA ASN A 125 9.69 3.73 -17.58
C ASN A 125 9.47 3.64 -16.06
N GLU A 126 9.35 4.76 -15.33
CA GLU A 126 8.94 4.75 -13.92
C GLU A 126 7.56 4.10 -13.73
N ILE A 127 6.59 4.50 -14.56
CA ILE A 127 5.22 3.95 -14.57
C ILE A 127 5.25 2.48 -14.98
N LEU A 128 5.99 2.16 -16.04
CA LEU A 128 6.11 0.81 -16.58
C LEU A 128 6.74 -0.15 -15.57
N ALA A 129 7.75 0.29 -14.81
CA ALA A 129 8.37 -0.48 -13.73
C ALA A 129 7.45 -0.69 -12.52
N GLN A 130 6.34 0.05 -12.40
CA GLN A 130 5.25 -0.27 -11.47
C GLN A 130 4.31 -1.32 -12.07
N ILE A 131 3.91 -1.15 -13.33
CA ILE A 131 3.05 -2.10 -14.05
C ILE A 131 3.69 -3.50 -14.10
N ASP A 132 4.96 -3.62 -14.49
CA ASP A 132 5.71 -4.89 -14.58
C ASP A 132 5.68 -5.66 -13.24
N LYS A 133 5.89 -4.97 -12.12
CA LYS A 133 5.83 -5.58 -10.77
C LYS A 133 4.45 -6.10 -10.42
N ASP A 134 3.40 -5.41 -10.88
CA ASP A 134 2.00 -5.73 -10.55
C ASP A 134 1.43 -6.83 -11.46
N VAL A 135 1.72 -6.82 -12.76
CA VAL A 135 1.26 -7.89 -13.67
C VAL A 135 1.99 -9.21 -13.43
N ARG A 136 3.25 -9.18 -12.96
CA ARG A 136 4.00 -10.40 -12.59
C ARG A 136 3.41 -11.17 -11.40
N ARG A 137 2.60 -10.50 -10.57
CA ARG A 137 1.97 -11.05 -9.38
C ARG A 137 0.44 -11.11 -9.47
N LEU A 138 -0.11 -10.93 -10.67
CA LEU A 138 -1.55 -10.94 -10.95
C LEU A 138 -2.11 -12.37 -10.89
N CYS A 139 -3.18 -12.57 -10.11
CA CYS A 139 -3.87 -13.85 -9.89
C CYS A 139 -2.88 -15.03 -9.71
N PRO A 140 -2.00 -15.02 -8.68
CA PRO A 140 -0.92 -15.99 -8.52
C PRO A 140 -1.43 -17.44 -8.27
N GLU A 141 -2.72 -17.60 -7.97
CA GLU A 141 -3.40 -18.89 -7.83
C GLU A 141 -3.67 -19.60 -9.17
N ILE A 142 -3.50 -18.93 -10.31
CA ILE A 142 -3.62 -19.53 -11.65
C ILE A 142 -2.33 -19.37 -12.47
N ASP A 143 -2.02 -20.38 -13.27
CA ASP A 143 -0.86 -20.38 -14.16
C ASP A 143 -1.04 -19.52 -15.42
N PHE A 144 -2.28 -19.10 -15.72
CA PHE A 144 -2.67 -18.49 -16.98
C PHE A 144 -1.81 -17.29 -17.37
N PHE A 145 -1.62 -16.32 -16.46
CA PHE A 145 -0.84 -15.12 -16.76
C PHE A 145 0.63 -15.41 -17.04
N GLN A 146 1.18 -16.51 -16.49
CA GLN A 146 2.55 -16.96 -16.68
C GLN A 146 2.73 -17.91 -17.89
N ARG A 147 1.64 -18.24 -18.62
CA ARG A 147 1.72 -18.98 -19.87
C ARG A 147 2.01 -18.06 -21.06
N ILE A 148 2.64 -18.64 -22.09
CA ILE A 148 2.86 -18.01 -23.39
C ILE A 148 1.49 -17.84 -24.07
N THR A 149 1.20 -16.65 -24.60
CA THR A 149 -0.02 -16.42 -25.38
C THR A 149 0.07 -17.13 -26.73
N SER A 150 -1.01 -17.79 -27.15
CA SER A 150 -1.15 -18.34 -28.51
C SER A 150 -1.20 -17.25 -29.59
N TYR A 151 -1.44 -16.00 -29.18
CA TYR A 151 -1.63 -14.84 -30.03
C TYR A 151 -0.68 -13.71 -29.57
N PRO A 152 0.62 -13.78 -29.91
CA PRO A 152 1.56 -12.70 -29.64
C PRO A 152 1.28 -11.50 -30.56
N HIS A 153 1.40 -10.28 -30.06
CA HIS A 153 1.20 -9.08 -30.88
C HIS A 153 2.25 -9.01 -32.02
N ARG A 154 1.84 -8.55 -33.21
CA ARG A 154 2.68 -8.52 -34.43
C ARG A 154 4.04 -7.84 -34.28
N SER A 155 4.13 -6.90 -33.34
CA SER A 155 5.33 -6.11 -33.06
C SER A 155 5.97 -6.46 -31.70
N ALA A 156 5.53 -7.50 -30.99
CA ALA A 156 5.91 -7.84 -29.61
C ALA A 156 7.44 -7.81 -29.35
N ALA A 157 8.23 -8.42 -30.24
CA ALA A 157 9.69 -8.41 -30.16
C ALA A 157 10.30 -6.99 -30.23
N LYS A 158 9.71 -6.11 -31.04
CA LYS A 158 10.15 -4.71 -31.24
C LYS A 158 9.70 -3.80 -30.10
N ILE A 159 8.51 -4.03 -29.54
CA ILE A 159 7.87 -3.18 -28.52
C ILE A 159 8.03 -3.71 -27.09
N ASN A 160 8.87 -4.72 -26.87
CA ASN A 160 8.99 -5.46 -25.61
C ASN A 160 9.24 -4.50 -24.43
N LEU A 161 8.17 -4.19 -23.70
CA LEU A 161 8.15 -3.17 -22.65
C LEU A 161 9.01 -3.59 -21.45
N SER A 162 8.88 -4.85 -21.05
CA SER A 162 9.68 -5.44 -19.96
C SER A 162 11.20 -5.50 -20.26
N ARG A 163 11.64 -5.37 -21.53
CA ARG A 163 13.06 -5.14 -21.89
C ARG A 163 13.53 -3.72 -21.56
N ARG A 164 12.68 -2.69 -21.72
CA ARG A 164 13.02 -1.28 -21.43
C ARG A 164 13.49 -1.14 -19.98
N ILE A 165 12.71 -1.69 -19.04
CA ILE A 165 13.02 -1.67 -17.60
C ILE A 165 14.37 -2.34 -17.28
N ARG A 166 14.68 -3.47 -17.94
CA ARG A 166 15.94 -4.20 -17.67
C ARG A 166 17.17 -3.45 -18.16
N GLN A 167 17.05 -2.73 -19.27
CA GLN A 167 18.15 -1.94 -19.81
C GLN A 167 18.53 -0.78 -18.88
N GLU A 168 17.56 -0.13 -18.22
CA GLU A 168 17.85 0.90 -17.22
C GLU A 168 18.55 0.36 -15.96
N ASN A 169 18.10 -0.78 -15.43
CA ASN A 169 18.74 -1.39 -14.25
C ASN A 169 20.23 -1.77 -14.48
N LEU A 170 20.63 -2.03 -15.73
CA LEU A 170 22.02 -2.31 -16.11
C LEU A 170 22.90 -1.05 -16.12
N TYR A 171 22.34 0.16 -16.23
CA TYR A 171 23.10 1.40 -16.17
C TYR A 171 23.40 1.88 -14.73
N SER A 172 22.84 1.24 -13.70
CA SER A 172 23.18 1.52 -12.29
C SER A 172 24.32 0.67 -11.73
N GLU A 173 24.86 -0.30 -12.50
CA GLU A 173 26.07 -1.00 -12.11
C GLU A 173 27.29 -0.08 -12.29
N VAL A 174 27.68 0.59 -11.19
CA VAL A 174 29.02 1.16 -11.06
C VAL A 174 30.03 0.06 -11.42
N PRO A 175 30.90 0.25 -12.42
CA PRO A 175 31.83 -0.80 -12.83
C PRO A 175 32.67 -1.25 -11.65
N SER A 176 32.56 -2.54 -11.29
CA SER A 176 33.40 -3.14 -10.26
C SER A 176 34.86 -2.90 -10.61
N SER A 177 35.54 -2.04 -9.82
CA SER A 177 36.96 -1.78 -9.97
C SER A 177 37.73 -3.05 -9.62
N ASN A 178 38.14 -3.78 -10.66
CA ASN A 178 38.91 -5.00 -10.53
C ASN A 178 40.29 -4.71 -9.93
N HIS A 179 40.40 -4.77 -8.60
CA HIS A 179 41.66 -5.05 -7.93
C HIS A 179 41.44 -5.98 -6.73
N PHE A 180 42.00 -7.19 -6.87
CA PHE A 180 42.00 -8.24 -5.85
C PHE A 180 42.80 -7.84 -4.60
N SER A 181 42.27 -8.13 -3.42
CA SER A 181 43.02 -8.43 -2.20
C SER A 181 42.21 -9.39 -1.32
N ALA A 182 42.88 -10.30 -0.60
CA ALA A 182 42.31 -11.58 -0.19
C ALA A 182 42.19 -11.78 1.34
N GLY A 183 41.09 -12.42 1.76
CA GLY A 183 40.86 -12.94 3.12
C GLY A 183 40.15 -11.96 4.07
N ASN A 184 39.13 -12.37 4.85
CA ASN A 184 38.50 -13.68 4.95
C ASN A 184 37.07 -13.63 5.55
N PHE A 185 36.20 -14.51 5.04
CA PHE A 185 35.00 -15.09 5.68
C PHE A 185 33.97 -14.19 6.42
N ILE A 186 33.11 -13.52 5.64
CA ILE A 186 31.67 -13.82 5.72
C ILE A 186 31.19 -14.15 4.30
N ALA A 187 30.60 -15.32 4.11
CA ALA A 187 29.86 -15.59 2.88
C ALA A 187 28.63 -14.68 2.89
N SER A 188 28.63 -13.65 2.02
CA SER A 188 27.42 -12.91 1.69
C SER A 188 26.31 -13.93 1.38
N PRO A 189 25.11 -13.83 1.99
CA PRO A 189 24.02 -14.71 1.65
C PRO A 189 23.75 -14.55 0.17
N THR A 190 24.08 -15.57 -0.63
CA THR A 190 23.82 -15.56 -2.07
C THR A 190 22.31 -15.39 -2.22
N LYS A 191 21.86 -14.19 -2.60
CA LYS A 191 20.43 -13.86 -2.66
C LYS A 191 19.73 -14.88 -3.55
N THR A 192 18.97 -15.79 -2.95
CA THR A 192 18.22 -16.83 -3.66
C THR A 192 17.19 -16.24 -4.64
N ALA A 193 16.84 -14.96 -4.45
CA ALA A 193 16.09 -14.12 -5.37
C ALA A 193 16.69 -14.02 -6.80
N SER A 194 17.98 -14.34 -7.02
CA SER A 194 18.57 -14.33 -8.37
C SER A 194 18.02 -15.41 -9.31
N LYS A 195 17.29 -16.42 -8.78
CA LYS A 195 16.61 -17.43 -9.62
C LYS A 195 15.17 -17.08 -9.99
N GLU A 196 14.41 -16.39 -9.14
CA GLU A 196 13.02 -15.99 -9.46
C GLU A 196 12.94 -14.90 -10.54
N TYR A 197 14.01 -14.10 -10.70
CA TYR A 197 14.11 -13.10 -11.78
C TYR A 197 14.87 -13.59 -13.02
N SER A 198 15.16 -14.89 -13.13
CA SER A 198 15.82 -15.53 -14.29
C SER A 198 14.86 -15.70 -15.49
N ASN A 199 14.14 -14.64 -15.84
CA ASN A 199 13.33 -14.58 -17.05
C ASN A 199 14.26 -14.41 -18.26
N VAL A 200 14.85 -15.50 -18.76
CA VAL A 200 15.34 -15.57 -20.14
C VAL A 200 14.09 -15.53 -21.03
N VAL A 201 13.63 -14.33 -21.33
CA VAL A 201 12.53 -14.10 -22.28
C VAL A 201 13.14 -14.31 -23.65
N ASP A 202 12.78 -15.41 -24.31
CA ASP A 202 13.07 -15.61 -25.73
C ASP A 202 12.46 -14.42 -26.50
N GLU A 203 13.25 -13.77 -27.35
CA GLU A 203 12.81 -12.56 -28.07
C GLU A 203 11.61 -12.83 -29.01
N ASN A 204 11.27 -14.11 -29.24
CA ASN A 204 10.19 -14.56 -30.13
C ASN A 204 8.91 -15.00 -29.41
N VAL A 205 8.84 -14.98 -28.06
CA VAL A 205 7.64 -15.40 -27.31
C VAL A 205 7.06 -14.25 -26.47
N GLU A 206 5.73 -14.23 -26.36
CA GLU A 206 5.00 -13.28 -25.52
C GLU A 206 4.19 -14.03 -24.47
N TYR A 207 4.19 -13.54 -23.24
CA TYR A 207 3.40 -14.08 -22.12
C TYR A 207 2.11 -13.31 -21.92
N HIS A 208 1.08 -13.95 -21.37
CA HIS A 208 -0.19 -13.29 -21.05
C HIS A 208 -0.01 -12.06 -20.13
N TRP A 209 0.92 -12.09 -19.16
CA TRP A 209 1.24 -10.92 -18.33
C TRP A 209 1.86 -9.74 -19.13
N GLN A 210 2.53 -9.99 -20.26
CA GLN A 210 3.06 -8.92 -21.13
C GLN A 210 1.98 -8.26 -21.98
N VAL A 211 0.94 -9.02 -22.36
CA VAL A 211 -0.24 -8.45 -23.00
C VAL A 211 -0.95 -7.50 -22.03
N VAL A 212 -1.14 -7.94 -20.77
CA VAL A 212 -1.69 -7.09 -19.69
C VAL A 212 -0.80 -5.86 -19.40
N GLU A 213 0.53 -6.03 -19.38
CA GLU A 213 1.52 -4.94 -19.26
C GLU A 213 1.27 -3.85 -20.31
N ARG A 214 1.14 -4.26 -21.58
CA ARG A 214 0.92 -3.36 -22.71
C ARG A 214 -0.43 -2.66 -22.64
N VAL A 215 -1.53 -3.36 -22.34
CA VAL A 215 -2.86 -2.72 -22.24
C VAL A 215 -2.88 -1.65 -21.12
N LEU A 216 -2.31 -1.96 -19.95
CA LEU A 216 -2.21 -1.00 -18.83
C LEU A 216 -1.31 0.20 -19.16
N PHE A 217 -0.19 -0.04 -19.85
CA PHE A 217 0.70 1.02 -20.30
C PHE A 217 0.00 1.94 -21.32
N MET A 218 -0.68 1.37 -22.32
CA MET A 218 -1.47 2.11 -23.30
C MET A 218 -2.57 2.95 -22.64
N TYR A 219 -3.31 2.38 -21.69
CA TYR A 219 -4.30 3.13 -20.89
C TYR A 219 -3.65 4.32 -20.16
N SER A 220 -2.52 4.10 -19.49
CA SER A 220 -1.81 5.14 -18.75
C SER A 220 -1.33 6.30 -19.64
N LYS A 221 -0.81 5.98 -20.83
CA LYS A 221 -0.36 6.96 -21.83
C LYS A 221 -1.51 7.80 -22.39
N LEU A 222 -2.66 7.17 -22.66
CA LEU A 222 -3.82 7.81 -23.28
C LEU A 222 -4.74 8.52 -22.29
N ASN A 223 -4.62 8.24 -20.98
CA ASN A 223 -5.38 8.88 -19.90
C ASN A 223 -4.46 9.61 -18.90
N PRO A 224 -3.70 10.65 -19.31
CA PRO A 224 -2.65 11.27 -18.49
C PRO A 224 -3.12 11.97 -17.21
N GLY A 225 -4.43 12.22 -17.07
CA GLY A 225 -5.05 12.75 -15.85
C GLY A 225 -5.32 11.70 -14.76
N VAL A 226 -5.25 10.41 -15.10
CA VAL A 226 -5.38 9.28 -14.15
C VAL A 226 -4.07 8.50 -14.07
N LYS A 227 -3.50 8.16 -15.24
CA LYS A 227 -2.37 7.25 -15.42
C LYS A 227 -2.64 5.86 -14.82
N TYR A 228 -1.63 5.00 -14.79
CA TYR A 228 -1.68 3.76 -14.02
C TYR A 228 -1.66 4.03 -12.52
N VAL A 229 -2.49 3.30 -11.77
CA VAL A 229 -2.49 3.26 -10.31
C VAL A 229 -2.57 1.80 -9.87
N GLN A 230 -1.75 1.41 -8.89
CA GLN A 230 -1.74 0.05 -8.34
C GLN A 230 -3.16 -0.39 -7.94
N GLY A 231 -3.58 -1.57 -8.40
CA GLY A 231 -4.95 -2.08 -8.27
C GLY A 231 -5.68 -2.13 -9.62
N MET A 232 -5.34 -1.27 -10.59
CA MET A 232 -5.89 -1.36 -11.95
C MET A 232 -5.57 -2.69 -12.63
N ASN A 233 -4.45 -3.32 -12.28
CA ASN A 233 -4.07 -4.67 -12.72
C ASN A 233 -5.11 -5.73 -12.30
N GLU A 234 -5.69 -5.62 -11.11
CA GLU A 234 -6.68 -6.56 -10.58
C GLU A 234 -8.03 -6.45 -11.29
N ILE A 235 -8.32 -5.28 -11.87
CA ILE A 235 -9.50 -5.05 -12.70
C ILE A 235 -9.24 -5.52 -14.14
N MET A 236 -8.02 -5.33 -14.64
CA MET A 236 -7.59 -5.75 -15.98
C MET A 236 -7.55 -7.28 -16.12
N GLY A 237 -7.06 -7.99 -15.09
CA GLY A 237 -6.88 -9.45 -15.11
C GLY A 237 -8.15 -10.23 -15.48
N PRO A 238 -9.27 -10.06 -14.77
CA PRO A 238 -10.51 -10.76 -15.09
C PRO A 238 -11.06 -10.45 -16.49
N LEU A 239 -11.01 -9.19 -16.95
CA LEU A 239 -11.42 -8.83 -18.31
C LEU A 239 -10.58 -9.56 -19.36
N TYR A 240 -9.24 -9.49 -19.23
CA TYR A 240 -8.33 -10.12 -20.17
C TYR A 240 -8.47 -11.64 -20.17
N TYR A 241 -8.56 -12.26 -18.98
CA TYR A 241 -8.75 -13.70 -18.86
C TYR A 241 -10.01 -14.17 -19.59
N VAL A 242 -11.15 -13.48 -19.41
CA VAL A 242 -12.41 -13.84 -20.07
C VAL A 242 -12.30 -13.69 -21.60
N PHE A 243 -11.73 -12.59 -22.12
CA PHE A 243 -11.63 -12.39 -23.57
C PHE A 243 -10.55 -13.24 -24.24
N ALA A 244 -9.44 -13.55 -23.57
CA ALA A 244 -8.39 -14.42 -24.10
C ALA A 244 -8.73 -15.92 -23.98
N SER A 245 -9.73 -16.27 -23.15
CA SER A 245 -10.30 -17.61 -23.04
C SER A 245 -11.56 -17.80 -23.92
N ASP A 246 -11.77 -16.94 -24.90
CA ASP A 246 -12.91 -17.04 -25.83
C ASP A 246 -12.84 -18.35 -26.64
N ALA A 247 -14.00 -18.98 -26.85
CA ALA A 247 -14.08 -20.23 -27.60
C ALA A 247 -13.93 -20.02 -29.12
N ASP A 248 -14.11 -18.78 -29.59
CA ASP A 248 -13.87 -18.38 -30.97
C ASP A 248 -12.46 -17.78 -31.11
N GLY A 249 -11.62 -18.44 -31.93
CA GLY A 249 -10.23 -18.06 -32.12
C GLY A 249 -10.03 -16.65 -32.69
N GLU A 250 -10.94 -16.13 -33.53
CA GLU A 250 -10.85 -14.76 -34.06
C GLU A 250 -11.12 -13.69 -32.98
N TRP A 251 -11.81 -14.07 -31.90
CA TRP A 251 -12.09 -13.20 -30.77
C TRP A 251 -11.05 -13.33 -29.66
N ALA A 252 -10.49 -14.52 -29.47
CA ALA A 252 -9.35 -14.75 -28.59
C ALA A 252 -8.06 -14.08 -29.11
N GLU A 253 -7.82 -14.11 -30.44
CA GLU A 253 -6.70 -13.38 -31.07
C GLU A 253 -6.79 -11.87 -30.82
N ALA A 254 -8.00 -11.31 -30.91
CA ALA A 254 -8.25 -9.90 -30.70
C ALA A 254 -8.53 -9.51 -29.23
N ALA A 255 -8.31 -10.43 -28.29
CA ALA A 255 -8.62 -10.23 -26.87
C ALA A 255 -7.93 -8.98 -26.29
N GLU A 256 -6.71 -8.68 -26.70
CA GLU A 256 -5.96 -7.51 -26.22
C GLU A 256 -6.71 -6.19 -26.50
N ALA A 257 -7.08 -5.95 -27.76
CA ALA A 257 -7.78 -4.74 -28.18
C ALA A 257 -9.18 -4.66 -27.57
N ASP A 258 -9.91 -5.78 -27.56
CA ASP A 258 -11.25 -5.85 -26.95
C ASP A 258 -11.18 -5.57 -25.42
N THR A 259 -10.14 -6.08 -24.75
CA THR A 259 -9.86 -5.79 -23.33
C THR A 259 -9.61 -4.31 -23.12
N TYR A 260 -8.75 -3.68 -23.93
CA TYR A 260 -8.46 -2.25 -23.83
C TYR A 260 -9.73 -1.39 -23.84
N TYR A 261 -10.62 -1.60 -24.81
CA TYR A 261 -11.86 -0.82 -24.91
C TYR A 261 -12.85 -1.12 -23.78
N CYS A 262 -13.02 -2.39 -23.39
CA CYS A 262 -13.89 -2.76 -22.27
C CYS A 262 -13.37 -2.20 -20.94
N PHE A 263 -12.05 -2.21 -20.72
CA PHE A 263 -11.40 -1.60 -19.56
C PHE A 263 -11.54 -0.08 -19.57
N GLN A 264 -11.33 0.59 -20.71
CA GLN A 264 -11.53 2.03 -20.85
C GLN A 264 -12.99 2.43 -20.51
N LEU A 265 -13.98 1.65 -20.94
CA LEU A 265 -15.39 1.87 -20.64
C LEU A 265 -15.68 1.69 -19.14
N LEU A 266 -15.25 0.59 -18.54
CA LEU A 266 -15.40 0.35 -17.09
C LEU A 266 -14.70 1.44 -16.26
N MET A 267 -13.46 1.78 -16.61
CA MET A 267 -12.71 2.86 -15.96
C MET A 267 -13.37 4.22 -16.13
N SER A 268 -14.14 4.47 -17.20
CA SER A 268 -14.84 5.74 -17.35
C SER A 268 -15.89 5.98 -16.25
N GLU A 269 -16.40 4.91 -15.64
CA GLU A 269 -17.36 4.92 -14.53
C GLU A 269 -16.69 4.99 -13.15
N ILE A 270 -15.48 4.42 -12.99
CA ILE A 270 -14.83 4.22 -11.67
C ILE A 270 -13.50 4.94 -11.47
N LYS A 271 -12.94 5.61 -12.50
CA LYS A 271 -11.65 6.32 -12.46
C LYS A 271 -11.49 7.31 -11.30
N ASP A 272 -12.57 7.95 -10.85
CA ASP A 272 -12.52 8.97 -9.81
C ASP A 272 -12.05 8.37 -8.46
N ASN A 273 -12.26 7.06 -8.24
CA ASN A 273 -11.73 6.30 -7.10
C ASN A 273 -10.19 6.10 -7.12
N PHE A 274 -9.53 6.41 -8.24
CA PHE A 274 -8.08 6.27 -8.42
C PHE A 274 -7.34 7.62 -8.44
N ILE A 275 -8.07 8.74 -8.43
CA ILE A 275 -7.50 10.09 -8.51
C ILE A 275 -7.36 10.65 -7.09
N LYS A 276 -6.15 10.65 -6.53
CA LYS A 276 -5.86 11.09 -5.15
C LYS A 276 -6.41 12.49 -4.80
N THR A 277 -6.44 13.43 -5.75
CA THR A 277 -6.99 14.78 -5.53
C THR A 277 -8.52 14.81 -5.43
N LEU A 278 -9.19 13.72 -5.81
CA LEU A 278 -10.63 13.54 -5.67
C LEU A 278 -11.00 12.68 -4.46
N ASP A 279 -10.05 12.12 -3.69
CA ASP A 279 -10.33 11.21 -2.56
C ASP A 279 -11.43 11.77 -1.63
N THR A 280 -11.30 13.04 -1.22
CA THR A 280 -12.21 13.79 -0.33
C THR A 280 -13.38 14.49 -1.06
N SER A 281 -13.54 14.28 -2.36
CA SER A 281 -14.60 14.88 -3.18
C SER A 281 -15.90 14.07 -3.13
N ASN A 282 -17.00 14.69 -3.57
CA ASN A 282 -18.32 14.06 -3.66
C ASN A 282 -18.48 12.98 -4.75
N CYS A 283 -17.45 12.72 -5.56
CA CYS A 283 -17.42 11.61 -6.53
C CYS A 283 -16.25 10.64 -6.32
N GLY A 284 -15.38 10.90 -5.33
CA GLY A 284 -14.24 10.06 -5.01
C GLY A 284 -14.54 8.94 -4.02
N ILE A 285 -13.47 8.23 -3.66
CA ILE A 285 -13.55 7.01 -2.85
C ILE A 285 -14.09 7.24 -1.43
N GLU A 286 -13.88 8.41 -0.81
CA GLU A 286 -14.52 8.70 0.49
C GLU A 286 -16.04 8.84 0.35
N SER A 287 -16.53 9.48 -0.71
CA SER A 287 -17.97 9.58 -0.97
C SER A 287 -18.60 8.22 -1.18
N LEU A 288 -17.94 7.33 -1.95
CA LEU A 288 -18.39 5.95 -2.18
C LEU A 288 -18.43 5.11 -0.90
N LEU A 289 -17.49 5.35 0.04
CA LEU A 289 -17.44 4.73 1.36
C LEU A 289 -18.48 5.31 2.33
N VAL A 290 -18.77 6.61 2.24
CA VAL A 290 -19.83 7.27 3.03
C VAL A 290 -21.21 6.78 2.58
N GLU A 291 -21.48 6.67 1.28
CA GLU A 291 -22.73 6.09 0.77
C GLU A 291 -22.90 4.65 1.26
N PHE A 292 -21.87 3.81 1.11
CA PHE A 292 -21.87 2.44 1.62
C PHE A 292 -22.25 2.36 3.10
N TYR A 293 -21.64 3.22 3.92
CA TYR A 293 -21.81 3.20 5.37
C TYR A 293 -23.17 3.75 5.82
N GLU A 294 -23.74 4.73 5.10
CA GLU A 294 -25.12 5.16 5.31
C GLU A 294 -26.13 4.10 4.83
N ILE A 295 -25.87 3.33 3.76
CA ILE A 295 -26.75 2.19 3.41
C ILE A 295 -26.68 1.11 4.51
N LEU A 296 -25.50 0.77 5.04
CA LEU A 296 -25.34 -0.15 6.18
C LEU A 296 -26.19 0.32 7.37
N LYS A 297 -26.03 1.57 7.80
CA LYS A 297 -26.77 2.20 8.90
C LYS A 297 -28.29 2.12 8.76
N ASN A 298 -28.80 2.28 7.53
CA ASN A 298 -30.23 2.20 7.25
C ASN A 298 -30.75 0.76 7.15
N CYS A 299 -29.91 -0.21 6.78
CA CYS A 299 -30.29 -1.61 6.59
C CYS A 299 -30.12 -2.46 7.85
N ASP A 300 -29.05 -2.23 8.61
CA ASP A 300 -28.71 -2.91 9.85
C ASP A 300 -28.10 -1.91 10.87
N PRO A 301 -28.96 -1.14 11.58
CA PRO A 301 -28.51 -0.17 12.57
C PRO A 301 -27.74 -0.80 13.75
N GLU A 302 -28.01 -2.07 14.08
CA GLU A 302 -27.36 -2.78 15.18
C GLU A 302 -25.90 -3.09 14.85
N LEU A 303 -25.64 -3.70 13.68
CA LEU A 303 -24.27 -3.93 13.21
C LEU A 303 -23.52 -2.62 12.96
N TYR A 304 -24.19 -1.60 12.41
CA TYR A 304 -23.60 -0.28 12.25
C TYR A 304 -23.12 0.30 13.58
N ASN A 305 -23.99 0.36 14.60
CA ASN A 305 -23.64 0.93 15.90
C ASN A 305 -22.51 0.15 16.58
N HIS A 306 -22.54 -1.19 16.52
CA HIS A 306 -21.46 -2.02 17.05
C HIS A 306 -20.11 -1.71 16.40
N LEU A 307 -20.05 -1.59 15.08
CA LEU A 307 -18.81 -1.22 14.39
C LEU A 307 -18.33 0.20 14.73
N VAL A 308 -19.25 1.15 14.97
CA VAL A 308 -18.92 2.50 15.48
C VAL A 308 -18.34 2.43 16.90
N ASP A 309 -19.02 1.72 17.81
CA ASP A 309 -18.66 1.61 19.23
C ASP A 309 -17.31 0.91 19.41
N VAL A 310 -17.04 -0.11 18.59
CA VAL A 310 -15.76 -0.83 18.51
C VAL A 310 -14.67 -0.02 17.78
N GLY A 311 -15.01 1.09 17.11
CA GLY A 311 -14.06 1.99 16.45
C GLY A 311 -13.61 1.56 15.05
N ILE A 312 -14.31 0.61 14.41
CA ILE A 312 -14.03 0.13 13.05
C ILE A 312 -14.66 1.06 12.02
N LYS A 313 -13.81 1.64 11.17
CA LYS A 313 -14.24 2.53 10.09
C LYS A 313 -14.24 1.81 8.73
N PRO A 314 -15.14 2.18 7.79
CA PRO A 314 -15.21 1.54 6.47
C PRO A 314 -13.93 1.66 5.64
N GLN A 315 -13.08 2.68 5.87
CA GLN A 315 -11.79 2.78 5.17
C GLN A 315 -10.86 1.57 5.42
N PHE A 316 -11.02 0.86 6.54
CA PHE A 316 -10.11 -0.21 6.97
C PHE A 316 -10.35 -1.56 6.27
N TYR A 317 -11.49 -1.72 5.58
CA TYR A 317 -11.88 -2.94 4.86
C TYR A 317 -12.51 -2.64 3.50
N ALA A 318 -13.57 -1.81 3.46
CA ALA A 318 -14.37 -1.59 2.27
C ALA A 318 -13.67 -0.75 1.19
N PHE A 319 -12.59 -0.02 1.50
CA PHE A 319 -11.80 0.71 0.49
C PHE A 319 -11.44 -0.23 -0.68
N ARG A 320 -10.91 -1.42 -0.37
CA ARG A 320 -10.46 -2.39 -1.36
C ARG A 320 -11.63 -3.04 -2.09
N TRP A 321 -12.68 -3.39 -1.35
CA TRP A 321 -13.89 -4.01 -1.89
C TRP A 321 -14.52 -3.15 -2.99
N LEU A 322 -14.67 -1.86 -2.72
CA LEU A 322 -15.36 -0.92 -3.60
C LEU A 322 -14.45 -0.42 -4.74
N SER A 323 -13.20 -0.05 -4.45
CA SER A 323 -12.28 0.44 -5.50
C SER A 323 -11.84 -0.63 -6.50
N LEU A 324 -11.75 -1.91 -6.08
CA LEU A 324 -11.30 -3.02 -6.92
C LEU A 324 -12.43 -3.98 -7.32
N LEU A 325 -13.70 -3.61 -7.12
CA LEU A 325 -14.88 -4.41 -7.49
C LEU A 325 -14.80 -5.87 -6.96
N LEU A 326 -14.38 -6.02 -5.70
CA LEU A 326 -14.16 -7.30 -4.99
C LEU A 326 -13.13 -8.28 -5.61
N SER A 327 -12.32 -7.84 -6.60
CA SER A 327 -11.36 -8.71 -7.31
C SER A 327 -10.25 -9.32 -6.45
N GLN A 328 -9.83 -8.65 -5.36
CA GLN A 328 -8.85 -9.21 -4.40
C GLN A 328 -9.51 -9.89 -3.18
N GLU A 329 -10.85 -9.97 -3.15
CA GLU A 329 -11.62 -10.56 -2.06
C GLU A 329 -11.95 -12.03 -2.34
N PHE A 330 -12.17 -12.36 -3.62
CA PHE A 330 -12.57 -13.67 -4.10
C PHE A 330 -11.55 -14.22 -5.13
N PRO A 331 -11.43 -15.55 -5.29
CA PRO A 331 -10.64 -16.13 -6.37
C PRO A 331 -11.28 -15.82 -7.73
N LEU A 332 -10.47 -15.79 -8.79
CA LEU A 332 -10.92 -15.34 -10.13
C LEU A 332 -12.26 -15.94 -10.62
N PRO A 333 -12.57 -17.25 -10.48
CA PRO A 333 -13.86 -17.79 -10.93
C PRO A 333 -15.07 -17.15 -10.24
N ASP A 334 -14.95 -16.81 -8.95
CA ASP A 334 -16.02 -16.14 -8.19
C ASP A 334 -16.10 -14.66 -8.55
N VAL A 335 -14.97 -13.98 -8.76
CA VAL A 335 -14.94 -12.60 -9.27
C VAL A 335 -15.69 -12.52 -10.60
N ILE A 336 -15.46 -13.47 -11.51
CA ILE A 336 -16.16 -13.57 -12.79
C ILE A 336 -17.68 -13.75 -12.60
N ASN A 337 -18.12 -14.61 -11.69
CA ASN A 337 -19.56 -14.82 -11.39
C ASN A 337 -20.22 -13.59 -10.74
N ILE A 338 -19.50 -12.89 -9.85
CA ILE A 338 -19.93 -11.62 -9.26
C ILE A 338 -20.05 -10.56 -10.36
N TRP A 339 -19.10 -10.52 -11.29
CA TRP A 339 -19.04 -9.53 -12.38
C TRP A 339 -20.09 -9.77 -13.47
N ASP A 340 -20.46 -11.03 -13.76
CA ASP A 340 -21.64 -11.37 -14.56
C ASP A 340 -22.89 -10.63 -14.05
N SER A 341 -23.11 -10.68 -12.73
CA SER A 341 -24.23 -9.98 -12.07
C SER A 341 -24.02 -8.47 -12.05
N LEU A 342 -22.83 -8.00 -11.68
CA LEU A 342 -22.47 -6.58 -11.57
C LEU A 342 -22.64 -5.84 -12.90
N PHE A 343 -22.12 -6.38 -13.99
CA PHE A 343 -22.20 -5.76 -15.31
C PHE A 343 -23.62 -5.74 -15.88
N SER A 344 -24.50 -6.63 -15.38
CA SER A 344 -25.91 -6.65 -15.75
C SER A 344 -26.75 -5.56 -15.07
N SER A 345 -26.29 -5.01 -13.93
CA SER A 345 -26.98 -3.91 -13.25
C SER A 345 -26.86 -2.60 -14.04
N PRO A 346 -27.95 -1.81 -14.18
CA PRO A 346 -27.88 -0.46 -14.75
C PRO A 346 -27.14 0.53 -13.84
N ASP A 347 -27.06 0.25 -12.53
CA ASP A 347 -26.28 0.99 -11.54
C ASP A 347 -25.34 0.00 -10.84
N ARG A 348 -24.10 -0.06 -11.30
CA ARG A 348 -23.13 -1.07 -10.87
C ARG A 348 -22.58 -0.79 -9.49
N LEU A 349 -22.25 0.48 -9.19
CA LEU A 349 -21.69 0.87 -7.90
C LEU A 349 -22.69 0.68 -6.76
N ARG A 350 -23.96 1.09 -6.97
CA ARG A 350 -25.01 0.84 -5.98
C ARG A 350 -25.29 -0.65 -5.79
N PHE A 351 -25.23 -1.44 -6.86
CA PHE A 351 -25.36 -2.90 -6.75
C PHE A 351 -24.18 -3.54 -6.01
N LEU A 352 -22.95 -3.02 -6.19
CA LEU A 352 -21.78 -3.43 -5.45
C LEU A 352 -21.91 -3.18 -3.93
N HIS A 353 -22.52 -2.06 -3.52
CA HIS A 353 -22.84 -1.83 -2.10
C HIS A 353 -23.75 -2.93 -1.56
N TRP A 354 -24.80 -3.32 -2.29
CA TRP A 354 -25.69 -4.41 -1.88
C TRP A 354 -24.99 -5.77 -1.79
N ILE A 355 -24.05 -6.07 -2.69
CA ILE A 355 -23.19 -7.26 -2.62
C ILE A 355 -22.36 -7.22 -1.33
N CYS A 356 -21.68 -6.10 -1.04
CA CYS A 356 -20.87 -5.94 0.16
C CYS A 356 -21.70 -6.07 1.46
N LEU A 357 -22.93 -5.54 1.50
CA LEU A 357 -23.83 -5.71 2.63
C LEU A 357 -24.31 -7.16 2.79
N ALA A 358 -24.55 -7.88 1.70
CA ALA A 358 -24.85 -9.31 1.75
C ALA A 358 -23.66 -10.15 2.26
N MET A 359 -22.42 -9.72 2.00
CA MET A 359 -21.22 -10.33 2.58
C MET A 359 -21.21 -10.15 4.10
N MET A 360 -21.42 -8.91 4.57
CA MET A 360 -21.46 -8.59 6.01
C MET A 360 -22.61 -9.31 6.75
N GLU A 361 -23.79 -9.43 6.13
CA GLU A 361 -24.94 -10.17 6.69
C GLU A 361 -24.58 -11.65 6.97
N LYS A 362 -23.81 -12.30 6.08
CA LYS A 362 -23.39 -13.70 6.26
C LYS A 362 -22.44 -13.91 7.45
N VAL A 363 -21.72 -12.88 7.88
CA VAL A 363 -20.81 -12.91 9.05
C VAL A 363 -21.33 -12.08 10.23
N ARG A 364 -22.58 -11.61 10.18
CA ARG A 364 -23.18 -10.67 11.14
C ARG A 364 -23.04 -11.09 12.60
N VAL A 365 -23.35 -12.36 12.91
CA VAL A 365 -23.35 -12.85 14.30
C VAL A 365 -21.92 -12.82 14.88
N PRO A 366 -20.90 -13.43 14.24
CA PRO A 366 -19.50 -13.23 14.65
C PRO A 366 -19.04 -11.77 14.74
N LEU A 367 -19.52 -10.87 13.86
CA LEU A 367 -19.17 -9.44 13.95
C LEU A 367 -19.78 -8.78 15.21
N LEU A 368 -21.01 -9.10 15.58
CA LEU A 368 -21.64 -8.56 16.81
C LEU A 368 -21.04 -9.11 18.11
N GLU A 369 -20.43 -10.31 18.05
CA GLU A 369 -19.76 -10.94 19.19
C GLU A 369 -18.27 -10.54 19.30
N GLY A 370 -17.69 -9.96 18.24
CA GLY A 370 -16.26 -9.66 18.14
C GLY A 370 -15.84 -8.28 18.68
N ASP A 371 -14.58 -8.20 19.11
CA ASP A 371 -13.88 -6.95 19.42
C ASP A 371 -13.25 -6.31 18.16
N PHE A 372 -12.47 -5.23 18.33
CA PHE A 372 -11.85 -4.51 17.21
C PHE A 372 -11.00 -5.43 16.31
N THR A 373 -10.17 -6.28 16.92
CA THR A 373 -9.26 -7.14 16.17
C THR A 373 -10.03 -8.24 15.46
N ALA A 374 -10.92 -8.95 16.18
CA ALA A 374 -11.71 -10.03 15.61
C ALA A 374 -12.60 -9.55 14.45
N CYS A 375 -13.26 -8.40 14.61
CA CYS A 375 -14.10 -7.83 13.56
C CYS A 375 -13.29 -7.32 12.37
N LEU A 376 -12.14 -6.65 12.60
CA LEU A 376 -11.30 -6.15 11.51
C LEU A 376 -10.68 -7.29 10.70
N GLU A 377 -10.16 -8.32 11.35
CA GLU A 377 -9.64 -9.52 10.68
C GLU A 377 -10.75 -10.22 9.89
N MET A 378 -11.93 -10.40 10.48
CA MET A 378 -13.05 -11.04 9.79
C MET A 378 -13.52 -10.28 8.56
N LEU A 379 -13.55 -8.94 8.62
CA LEU A 379 -13.86 -8.11 7.46
C LEU A 379 -12.73 -8.22 6.41
N GLN A 380 -11.46 -8.12 6.78
CA GLN A 380 -10.34 -8.18 5.83
C GLN A 380 -10.18 -9.55 5.13
N TYR A 381 -10.72 -10.63 5.70
CA TYR A 381 -10.73 -11.98 5.13
C TYR A 381 -12.12 -12.50 4.74
N ILE A 382 -13.13 -11.63 4.67
CA ILE A 382 -14.54 -12.00 4.50
C ILE A 382 -14.81 -12.84 3.23
N GLY A 383 -14.10 -12.58 2.13
CA GLY A 383 -14.34 -13.28 0.86
C GLY A 383 -13.98 -14.77 0.93
N ALA A 384 -12.97 -15.14 1.72
CA ALA A 384 -12.66 -16.53 2.01
C ALA A 384 -13.77 -17.23 2.82
N VAL A 385 -14.43 -16.50 3.73
CA VAL A 385 -15.59 -17.00 4.49
C VAL A 385 -16.81 -17.15 3.57
N CYS A 386 -17.08 -16.16 2.72
CA CYS A 386 -18.21 -16.18 1.79
C CYS A 386 -18.07 -17.25 0.68
N HIS A 387 -16.86 -17.48 0.16
CA HIS A 387 -16.56 -18.54 -0.83
C HIS A 387 -17.01 -19.93 -0.32
N MET A 388 -16.82 -20.22 0.98
CA MET A 388 -17.21 -21.50 1.58
C MET A 388 -18.72 -21.79 1.56
N CYS A 389 -19.57 -20.75 1.40
CA CYS A 389 -21.03 -20.90 1.27
C CYS A 389 -21.48 -21.21 -0.17
N GLY A 390 -20.59 -21.10 -1.16
CA GLY A 390 -20.85 -21.33 -2.57
C GLY A 390 -21.63 -20.20 -3.28
N PRO A 391 -21.40 -19.97 -4.58
CA PRO A 391 -21.96 -18.82 -5.31
C PRO A 391 -23.50 -18.82 -5.39
N TYR A 392 -24.14 -19.99 -5.28
CA TYR A 392 -25.60 -20.13 -5.37
C TYR A 392 -26.37 -19.54 -4.18
N GLU A 393 -25.81 -19.55 -2.96
CA GLU A 393 -26.47 -18.88 -1.82
C GLU A 393 -26.40 -17.35 -1.93
N PHE A 394 -25.37 -16.83 -2.60
CA PHE A 394 -25.13 -15.40 -2.71
C PHE A 394 -26.19 -14.71 -3.58
N GLY A 395 -26.50 -15.28 -4.75
CA GLY A 395 -27.57 -14.80 -5.64
C GLY A 395 -28.95 -14.86 -5.00
N ILE A 396 -29.26 -15.90 -4.22
CA ILE A 396 -30.54 -16.04 -3.50
C ILE A 396 -30.65 -14.99 -2.38
N THR A 397 -29.57 -14.71 -1.66
CA THR A 397 -29.55 -13.68 -0.58
C THR A 397 -29.74 -12.28 -1.17
N LEU A 398 -29.14 -12.00 -2.33
CA LEU A 398 -29.37 -10.75 -3.08
C LEU A 398 -30.83 -10.62 -3.54
N CYS A 399 -31.40 -11.64 -4.17
CA CYS A 399 -32.76 -11.58 -4.73
C CYS A 399 -33.91 -11.55 -3.70
N THR A 400 -33.65 -11.85 -2.42
CA THR A 400 -34.72 -12.00 -1.40
C THR A 400 -35.04 -10.73 -0.61
N ARG A 401 -34.20 -9.68 -0.64
CA ARG A 401 -34.54 -8.35 -0.06
C ARG A 401 -35.45 -7.54 -1.01
N ARG A 402 -36.34 -6.74 -0.41
CA ARG A 402 -37.61 -6.24 -1.00
C ARG A 402 -37.52 -5.42 -2.31
N GLU A 403 -36.40 -4.77 -2.62
CA GLU A 403 -36.35 -3.81 -3.74
C GLU A 403 -36.18 -4.47 -5.12
N ILE A 404 -35.48 -5.62 -5.22
CA ILE A 404 -35.25 -6.29 -6.51
C ILE A 404 -36.56 -6.84 -7.11
N ASN A 405 -37.52 -7.25 -6.27
CA ASN A 405 -38.81 -7.78 -6.74
C ASN A 405 -39.69 -6.72 -7.44
N VAL A 406 -39.52 -5.43 -7.15
CA VAL A 406 -40.37 -4.35 -7.69
C VAL A 406 -40.04 -4.05 -9.17
N GLN A 407 -38.79 -4.23 -9.59
CA GLN A 407 -38.34 -3.97 -10.97
C GLN A 407 -38.71 -5.08 -11.97
N LEU A 408 -38.90 -6.32 -11.50
CA LEU A 408 -38.86 -7.51 -12.37
C LEU A 408 -40.20 -8.04 -12.87
N VAL A 409 -41.31 -7.77 -12.16
CA VAL A 409 -42.58 -8.51 -12.38
C VAL A 409 -43.41 -8.00 -13.56
N ASN A 410 -43.16 -6.79 -14.09
CA ASN A 410 -44.12 -6.09 -14.95
C ASN A 410 -43.81 -6.02 -16.47
N ASN A 411 -42.73 -6.63 -16.98
CA ASN A 411 -42.28 -6.39 -18.37
C ASN A 411 -42.55 -7.54 -19.36
N LYS A 412 -43.38 -7.28 -20.38
CA LYS A 412 -43.78 -8.26 -21.43
C LYS A 412 -42.66 -8.64 -22.43
N SER A 413 -41.51 -7.99 -22.37
CA SER A 413 -40.44 -8.11 -23.37
C SER A 413 -39.56 -9.37 -23.25
N PHE A 414 -39.78 -10.21 -22.23
CA PHE A 414 -39.10 -11.50 -22.01
C PHE A 414 -39.03 -12.41 -23.25
N PHE A 415 -40.07 -12.38 -24.09
CA PHE A 415 -40.16 -13.25 -25.28
C PHE A 415 -39.17 -12.92 -26.41
N HIS A 416 -38.58 -11.71 -26.45
CA HIS A 416 -37.78 -11.25 -27.58
C HIS A 416 -36.26 -11.52 -27.45
N ILE A 417 -35.76 -11.77 -26.24
CA ILE A 417 -34.33 -12.12 -26.03
C ILE A 417 -34.09 -13.60 -26.37
N VAL A 418 -35.07 -14.47 -26.05
CA VAL A 418 -35.03 -15.90 -26.38
C VAL A 418 -34.95 -16.15 -27.90
N SER A 419 -35.57 -15.28 -28.72
CA SER A 419 -35.46 -15.34 -30.18
C SER A 419 -34.13 -14.81 -30.73
N VAL A 420 -33.48 -13.85 -30.05
CA VAL A 420 -32.17 -13.29 -30.49
C VAL A 420 -31.00 -14.22 -30.13
N LEU A 421 -31.03 -14.84 -28.95
CA LEU A 421 -29.98 -15.78 -28.50
C LEU A 421 -30.19 -17.22 -29.01
N ASN A 422 -31.30 -17.48 -29.72
CA ASN A 422 -31.63 -18.78 -30.33
C ASN A 422 -31.61 -19.97 -29.33
N LEU A 423 -31.90 -19.69 -28.06
CA LEU A 423 -31.84 -20.66 -26.97
C LEU A 423 -33.02 -21.64 -27.06
N LYS A 424 -32.75 -22.89 -27.42
CA LYS A 424 -33.77 -23.95 -27.51
C LYS A 424 -34.48 -24.12 -26.16
N LYS A 425 -35.83 -24.16 -26.22
CA LYS A 425 -36.78 -24.20 -25.08
C LYS A 425 -36.51 -25.35 -24.08
N ARG A 426 -35.57 -25.19 -23.15
CA ARG A 426 -35.28 -26.13 -22.04
C ARG A 426 -35.28 -25.55 -20.60
N PRO A 427 -35.11 -24.24 -20.33
CA PRO A 427 -35.13 -23.73 -18.93
C PRO A 427 -36.51 -23.77 -18.23
N PHE A 428 -37.61 -23.94 -18.96
CA PHE A 428 -38.98 -23.76 -18.45
C PHE A 428 -39.43 -24.73 -17.34
N ALA A 429 -38.74 -25.86 -17.14
CA ALA A 429 -39.12 -26.87 -16.16
C ALA A 429 -38.72 -26.53 -14.71
N ILE A 430 -37.68 -25.71 -14.51
CA ILE A 430 -37.13 -25.42 -13.17
C ILE A 430 -37.92 -24.28 -12.50
N VAL A 431 -38.17 -23.20 -13.24
CA VAL A 431 -38.90 -22.01 -12.76
C VAL A 431 -40.36 -22.35 -12.36
N SER A 432 -41.02 -23.27 -13.07
CA SER A 432 -42.39 -23.69 -12.74
C SER A 432 -42.47 -24.57 -11.48
N LYS A 433 -41.40 -25.28 -11.11
CA LYS A 433 -41.32 -26.03 -9.84
C LYS A 433 -41.22 -25.09 -8.65
N MET A 434 -40.26 -24.16 -8.67
CA MET A 434 -40.01 -23.22 -7.58
C MET A 434 -41.22 -22.33 -7.27
N SER A 435 -42.00 -21.92 -8.28
CA SER A 435 -43.21 -21.11 -8.08
C SER A 435 -44.37 -21.88 -7.42
N ASN A 436 -44.40 -23.21 -7.54
CA ASN A 436 -45.45 -24.06 -6.96
C ASN A 436 -45.13 -24.47 -5.52
N GLU A 437 -43.86 -24.72 -5.19
CA GLU A 437 -43.42 -25.06 -3.83
C GLU A 437 -43.65 -23.89 -2.85
N PHE A 438 -43.44 -22.64 -3.29
CA PHE A 438 -43.69 -21.46 -2.45
C PHE A 438 -45.17 -21.14 -2.20
N LYS A 439 -46.10 -21.72 -2.98
CA LYS A 439 -47.56 -21.47 -2.84
C LYS A 439 -48.26 -22.42 -1.86
N GLN A 440 -47.58 -23.45 -1.34
CA GLN A 440 -48.16 -24.40 -0.38
C GLN A 440 -47.70 -24.19 1.07
N GLY A 441 -46.81 -23.21 1.32
CA GLY A 441 -46.19 -22.99 2.63
C GLY A 441 -46.96 -22.09 3.61
N ASN A 442 -48.21 -21.72 3.36
CA ASN A 442 -48.93 -20.77 4.24
C ASN A 442 -50.44 -21.04 4.38
N SER A 443 -50.79 -22.11 5.10
CA SER A 443 -52.10 -22.27 5.73
C SER A 443 -51.92 -22.90 7.12
N GLY A 444 -52.17 -22.12 8.18
CA GLY A 444 -51.92 -22.56 9.55
C GLY A 444 -52.94 -23.58 10.07
N THR A 445 -52.46 -24.56 10.83
CA THR A 445 -53.27 -25.38 11.72
C THR A 445 -52.55 -25.57 13.06
N THR A 446 -53.26 -25.31 14.16
CA THR A 446 -52.81 -25.58 15.53
C THR A 446 -53.19 -26.99 15.96
N PRO A 447 -52.31 -27.67 16.71
CA PRO A 447 -52.73 -28.52 17.83
C PRO A 447 -51.99 -28.12 19.12
N ALA A 448 -52.67 -27.88 20.25
CA ALA A 448 -53.34 -28.86 21.12
C ALA A 448 -52.34 -29.70 21.95
N ALA A 449 -52.45 -29.62 23.27
CA ALA A 449 -51.54 -30.23 24.23
C ALA A 449 -51.92 -31.67 24.61
N VAL A 450 -50.93 -32.53 24.85
CA VAL A 450 -51.06 -33.81 25.58
C VAL A 450 -49.83 -34.03 26.48
N ASN A 451 -50.07 -34.52 27.70
CA ASN A 451 -49.07 -34.83 28.74
C ASN A 451 -48.29 -36.14 28.47
N GLY A 452 -47.11 -36.30 29.09
CA GLY A 452 -46.61 -37.65 29.45
C GLY A 452 -45.11 -37.85 29.68
N GLN A 453 -44.64 -37.67 30.93
CA GLN A 453 -43.70 -38.57 31.67
C GLN A 453 -42.52 -39.22 30.88
N ASN A 454 -41.24 -38.95 31.18
CA ASN A 454 -40.56 -39.26 32.46
C ASN A 454 -39.13 -38.68 32.54
N ASN A 455 -38.66 -38.47 33.78
CA ASN A 455 -37.31 -38.08 34.22
C ASN A 455 -36.53 -39.35 34.69
N PRO A 456 -35.30 -39.33 35.28
CA PRO A 456 -34.38 -38.21 35.63
C PRO A 456 -32.93 -38.47 35.05
N THR A 457 -31.78 -37.92 35.47
CA THR A 457 -31.33 -37.20 36.70
C THR A 457 -29.99 -36.43 36.46
N GLN A 458 -29.58 -35.62 37.46
CA GLN A 458 -28.28 -34.99 37.77
C GLN A 458 -27.93 -33.66 37.06
N GLY A 459 -27.53 -32.58 37.74
CA GLY A 459 -27.60 -32.28 39.18
C GLY A 459 -26.55 -31.27 39.71
N VAL A 460 -26.99 -30.02 40.00
CA VAL A 460 -26.34 -29.03 40.91
C VAL A 460 -25.01 -28.43 40.35
N ALA A 461 -24.63 -27.15 40.49
CA ALA A 461 -24.93 -26.12 41.50
C ALA A 461 -25.02 -24.67 40.95
N THR A 462 -25.56 -23.76 41.76
CA THR A 462 -25.41 -22.29 41.67
C THR A 462 -24.99 -21.74 43.04
N PRO A 463 -24.26 -20.62 43.12
CA PRO A 463 -24.77 -19.47 43.90
C PRO A 463 -24.47 -18.11 43.22
N GLN A 464 -25.49 -17.28 42.95
CA GLN A 464 -26.08 -16.23 43.82
C GLN A 464 -25.38 -14.85 43.80
N GLN A 465 -26.23 -13.82 43.72
CA GLN A 465 -25.91 -12.40 43.71
C GLN A 465 -25.56 -11.85 45.11
N LYS A 466 -24.91 -10.69 45.15
CA LYS A 466 -24.97 -9.74 46.28
C LYS A 466 -25.21 -8.32 45.79
N THR A 467 -25.80 -7.50 46.66
CA THR A 467 -26.53 -6.28 46.28
C THR A 467 -26.19 -5.09 47.20
N VAL A 468 -26.35 -3.88 46.66
CA VAL A 468 -26.47 -2.56 47.35
C VAL A 468 -25.19 -1.93 47.95
N GLY A 469 -24.98 -0.65 47.62
CA GLY A 469 -24.07 0.28 48.31
C GLY A 469 -24.14 1.70 47.75
N ARG A 470 -25.11 2.53 48.19
CA ARG A 470 -25.30 3.93 47.76
C ARG A 470 -24.76 4.90 48.83
N VAL A 471 -23.92 5.87 48.43
CA VAL A 471 -23.59 7.08 49.23
C VAL A 471 -23.57 8.30 48.30
N GLN A 472 -24.03 9.46 48.79
CA GLN A 472 -24.16 10.70 48.02
C GLN A 472 -23.12 11.75 48.42
N GLY A 473 -22.62 12.49 47.43
CA GLY A 473 -22.64 13.95 47.40
C GLY A 473 -21.56 14.77 48.12
N SER A 474 -20.89 15.63 47.34
CA SER A 474 -20.65 17.04 47.70
C SER A 474 -20.02 17.82 46.53
N THR A 475 -20.69 18.88 46.06
CA THR A 475 -20.06 19.99 45.30
C THR A 475 -19.39 20.97 46.26
N PRO A 476 -18.52 21.85 45.75
CA PRO A 476 -18.89 23.26 45.79
C PRO A 476 -18.55 24.04 44.51
N SER A 477 -19.25 25.16 44.31
CA SER A 477 -18.97 26.16 43.26
C SER A 477 -18.22 27.37 43.85
N GLY A 478 -17.39 28.02 43.05
CA GLY A 478 -16.72 29.29 43.40
C GLY A 478 -16.39 30.11 42.15
N SER A 479 -16.51 31.42 42.22
CA SER A 479 -16.46 32.36 41.08
C SER A 479 -15.63 33.62 41.40
N ILE A 480 -15.38 34.47 40.38
CA ILE A 480 -14.73 35.81 40.46
C ILE A 480 -13.17 35.72 40.53
N SER A 481 -12.32 36.54 39.90
CA SER A 481 -12.42 37.88 39.25
C SER A 481 -11.39 38.08 38.11
N ASN A 482 -11.63 39.08 37.25
CA ASN A 482 -10.65 39.65 36.30
C ASN A 482 -9.57 40.52 36.99
N SER A 483 -8.38 40.59 36.41
CA SER A 483 -7.45 41.73 36.57
C SER A 483 -6.69 42.02 35.28
N VAL A 484 -6.76 43.26 34.80
CA VAL A 484 -6.08 43.76 33.59
C VAL A 484 -4.76 44.42 33.99
N THR A 485 -3.68 44.12 33.25
CA THR A 485 -2.48 44.98 33.22
C THR A 485 -1.90 45.05 31.80
N THR A 486 -1.15 46.11 31.51
CA THR A 486 -1.05 46.72 30.18
C THR A 486 0.20 46.38 29.36
N GLN A 487 -0.03 46.20 28.05
CA GLN A 487 0.82 46.45 26.87
C GLN A 487 2.33 46.74 27.01
N SER A 488 3.11 46.04 26.19
CA SER A 488 4.27 46.59 25.47
C SER A 488 4.40 45.88 24.11
N VAL A 489 4.66 46.62 23.03
CA VAL A 489 4.70 46.11 21.64
C VAL A 489 5.90 46.70 20.90
N ALA A 490 6.80 45.84 20.39
CA ALA A 490 7.66 46.07 19.22
C ALA A 490 8.36 44.73 18.82
N PRO A 491 8.94 44.58 17.61
CA PRO A 491 8.53 43.48 16.74
C PRO A 491 9.67 42.52 16.37
N GLN A 492 9.42 41.20 16.38
CA GLN A 492 10.37 40.20 15.87
C GLN A 492 9.69 39.13 15.01
N PHE A 493 10.49 38.57 14.10
CA PHE A 493 10.05 37.85 12.91
C PHE A 493 9.37 36.51 13.21
N ALA A 494 8.39 36.14 12.37
CA ALA A 494 7.69 34.88 12.47
C ALA A 494 8.61 33.69 12.09
N VAL A 495 9.09 32.97 13.10
CA VAL A 495 9.58 31.60 12.95
C VAL A 495 8.39 30.67 13.15
N ALA A 496 8.15 29.76 12.21
CA ALA A 496 7.06 28.80 12.31
C ALA A 496 7.28 27.85 13.50
N THR A 497 6.34 27.83 14.44
CA THR A 497 6.32 26.85 15.53
C THR A 497 5.60 25.57 15.08
N PRO A 498 6.09 24.37 15.44
CA PRO A 498 5.33 23.13 15.25
C PRO A 498 4.02 23.16 16.04
N HIS A 499 2.96 22.63 15.45
CA HIS A 499 1.62 22.66 16.03
C HIS A 499 1.52 21.81 17.30
N ASN A 500 1.32 22.44 18.46
CA ASN A 500 0.78 21.80 19.65
C ASN A 500 -0.71 21.47 19.42
N VAL A 501 -0.98 20.33 18.78
CA VAL A 501 -2.33 19.75 18.67
C VAL A 501 -2.27 18.31 19.17
N THR A 502 -2.63 18.10 20.44
CA THR A 502 -2.81 16.77 21.04
C THR A 502 -4.10 16.13 20.55
N HIS A 503 -4.11 15.70 19.28
CA HIS A 503 -5.01 14.64 18.84
C HIS A 503 -4.50 13.32 19.39
N ASN A 504 -4.93 12.97 20.61
CA ASN A 504 -4.75 11.62 21.14
C ASN A 504 -5.45 10.63 20.20
N ALA A 505 -4.68 9.84 19.47
CA ALA A 505 -5.20 8.67 18.79
C ALA A 505 -5.83 7.71 19.83
N ASN A 506 -6.87 6.97 19.44
CA ASN A 506 -7.44 5.95 20.33
C ASN A 506 -6.32 4.95 20.72
N PRO A 507 -6.03 4.72 22.02
CA PRO A 507 -5.01 3.77 22.43
C PRO A 507 -5.22 2.35 21.86
N GLU A 508 -6.46 1.95 21.60
CA GLU A 508 -6.77 0.67 20.95
C GLU A 508 -6.30 0.63 19.48
N VAL A 509 -6.38 1.76 18.76
CA VAL A 509 -5.86 1.85 17.38
C VAL A 509 -4.34 1.89 17.38
N LEU A 510 -3.71 2.52 18.38
CA LEU A 510 -2.25 2.54 18.51
C LEU A 510 -1.67 1.14 18.78
N SER A 511 -2.33 0.30 19.59
CA SER A 511 -1.84 -1.05 19.93
C SER A 511 -1.71 -1.98 18.70
N VAL A 512 -2.54 -1.78 17.66
CA VAL A 512 -2.45 -2.49 16.37
C VAL A 512 -1.10 -2.27 15.68
N PHE A 513 -0.47 -1.12 15.95
CA PHE A 513 0.84 -0.78 15.41
C PHE A 513 2.00 -1.26 16.28
N GLU A 514 1.78 -1.93 17.43
CA GLU A 514 2.87 -2.43 18.27
C GLU A 514 3.50 -3.72 17.71
N CYS A 515 4.82 -3.78 17.68
CA CYS A 515 5.53 -5.00 17.25
C CYS A 515 5.65 -5.99 18.43
N PRO A 516 5.15 -7.24 18.32
CA PRO A 516 5.20 -8.22 19.43
C PRO A 516 6.61 -8.72 19.77
N VAL A 517 7.66 -8.20 19.13
CA VAL A 517 9.06 -8.63 19.28
C VAL A 517 9.94 -7.55 19.89
N CYS A 518 9.80 -6.28 19.49
CA CYS A 518 10.53 -5.16 20.08
C CYS A 518 9.68 -4.30 21.03
N MET A 519 8.35 -4.49 21.06
CA MET A 519 7.39 -3.69 21.84
C MET A 519 7.40 -2.18 21.49
N ASP A 520 7.99 -1.82 20.35
CA ASP A 520 7.89 -0.50 19.75
C ASP A 520 6.77 -0.44 18.71
N TYR A 521 6.25 0.76 18.46
CA TYR A 521 5.43 1.05 17.28
C TYR A 521 6.21 0.74 15.99
N MET A 522 5.60 -0.12 15.17
CA MET A 522 6.06 -0.48 13.85
C MET A 522 6.12 0.75 12.94
N MET A 523 7.14 0.79 12.08
CA MET A 523 7.26 1.75 10.99
C MET A 523 7.08 1.01 9.66
N PRO A 524 6.64 1.67 8.57
CA PRO A 524 6.58 1.06 7.25
C PRO A 524 7.94 0.47 6.84
N PRO A 525 8.00 -0.73 6.22
CA PRO A 525 6.86 -1.57 5.84
C PRO A 525 6.26 -2.36 7.02
N TYR A 526 4.93 -2.39 7.09
CA TYR A 526 4.19 -3.28 8.00
C TYR A 526 4.11 -4.67 7.38
N LEU A 527 4.78 -5.67 7.99
CA LEU A 527 4.90 -7.01 7.41
C LEU A 527 3.96 -7.99 8.09
N GLN A 528 3.18 -8.71 7.29
CA GLN A 528 2.09 -9.58 7.71
C GLN A 528 2.38 -11.04 7.35
N CYS A 529 2.11 -11.97 8.26
CA CYS A 529 2.12 -13.41 7.97
C CYS A 529 0.82 -13.86 7.28
N GLN A 530 0.76 -15.13 6.82
CA GLN A 530 -0.45 -15.68 6.17
C GLN A 530 -1.70 -15.67 7.08
N SER A 531 -1.49 -15.64 8.40
CA SER A 531 -2.55 -15.64 9.42
C SER A 531 -2.82 -14.25 10.00
N GLY A 532 -2.56 -13.16 9.27
CA GLY A 532 -2.93 -11.80 9.69
C GLY A 532 -1.96 -11.08 10.65
N HIS A 533 -1.18 -11.80 11.46
CA HIS A 533 -0.28 -11.18 12.46
C HIS A 533 0.85 -10.32 11.85
N LEU A 534 1.14 -9.20 12.52
CA LEU A 534 2.08 -8.16 12.09
C LEU A 534 3.45 -8.23 12.80
N VAL A 535 4.50 -7.82 12.10
CA VAL A 535 5.88 -7.65 12.60
C VAL A 535 6.55 -6.46 11.88
N CYS A 536 7.37 -5.67 12.57
CA CYS A 536 8.13 -4.59 11.91
C CYS A 536 9.22 -5.12 10.96
N GLY A 537 9.58 -4.30 9.96
CA GLY A 537 10.69 -4.58 9.05
C GLY A 537 12.04 -4.85 9.72
N ASN A 538 12.28 -4.34 10.93
CA ASN A 538 13.53 -4.53 11.68
C ASN A 538 13.60 -5.87 12.44
N CYS A 539 12.45 -6.42 12.84
CA CYS A 539 12.37 -7.70 13.55
C CYS A 539 12.19 -8.87 12.59
N ARG A 540 11.43 -8.69 11.49
CA ARG A 540 11.15 -9.76 10.52
C ARG A 540 12.40 -10.53 10.04
N PRO A 541 13.55 -9.93 9.69
CA PRO A 541 14.74 -10.65 9.23
C PRO A 541 15.38 -11.57 10.29
N LYS A 542 15.08 -11.33 11.57
CA LYS A 542 15.64 -12.07 12.72
C LYS A 542 14.79 -13.29 13.10
N LEU A 543 13.69 -13.53 12.39
CA LEU A 543 12.67 -14.53 12.74
C LEU A 543 12.53 -15.59 11.65
N THR A 544 12.48 -16.85 12.07
CA THR A 544 12.25 -18.02 11.21
C THR A 544 10.78 -18.39 11.06
N CYS A 545 9.94 -18.02 12.04
CA CYS A 545 8.50 -18.26 12.08
C CYS A 545 7.77 -17.06 12.71
N CYS A 546 6.44 -17.00 12.58
CA CYS A 546 5.64 -15.93 13.17
C CYS A 546 5.73 -16.00 14.71
N PRO A 547 6.02 -14.90 15.42
CA PRO A 547 6.10 -14.93 16.88
C PRO A 547 4.77 -15.28 17.55
N THR A 548 3.64 -14.92 16.90
CA THR A 548 2.29 -15.15 17.42
C THR A 548 1.75 -16.54 17.06
N CYS A 549 1.61 -16.87 15.76
CA CYS A 549 1.02 -18.15 15.35
C CYS A 549 2.02 -19.29 15.06
N ARG A 550 3.33 -19.03 15.10
CA ARG A 550 4.42 -19.99 14.74
C ARG A 550 4.38 -20.51 13.30
N GLY A 551 3.50 -19.99 12.45
CA GLY A 551 3.41 -20.32 11.03
C GLY A 551 4.58 -19.78 10.18
N PRO A 552 4.70 -20.22 8.92
CA PRO A 552 5.66 -19.67 7.96
C PRO A 552 5.35 -18.19 7.68
N VAL A 553 6.38 -17.37 7.52
CA VAL A 553 6.24 -15.92 7.33
C VAL A 553 6.65 -15.51 5.91
N PRO A 554 5.74 -15.52 4.92
CA PRO A 554 5.95 -14.68 3.74
C PRO A 554 5.97 -13.21 4.20
N SER A 555 6.80 -12.39 3.58
CA SER A 555 6.90 -10.96 3.92
C SER A 555 5.91 -10.13 3.10
N VAL A 556 4.62 -10.35 3.31
CA VAL A 556 3.57 -9.57 2.64
C VAL A 556 3.47 -8.19 3.31
N ARG A 557 3.50 -7.10 2.53
CA ARG A 557 3.28 -5.75 3.06
C ARG A 557 1.80 -5.49 3.24
N ASN A 558 1.37 -5.12 4.45
CA ASN A 558 0.00 -4.68 4.70
C ASN A 558 -0.15 -3.21 4.27
N LEU A 559 -0.44 -3.01 2.98
CA LEU A 559 -0.64 -1.69 2.37
C LEU A 559 -1.86 -0.94 2.93
N VAL A 560 -2.82 -1.65 3.52
CA VAL A 560 -3.94 -1.01 4.22
C VAL A 560 -3.43 -0.34 5.49
N LEU A 561 -2.62 -1.04 6.31
CA LEU A 561 -1.99 -0.47 7.49
C LEU A 561 -0.98 0.64 7.17
N GLU A 562 -0.41 0.65 5.97
CA GLU A 562 0.38 1.80 5.47
C GLU A 562 -0.50 3.04 5.20
N LYS A 563 -1.75 2.87 4.74
CA LYS A 563 -2.72 3.98 4.59
C LYS A 563 -3.28 4.41 5.95
N ILE A 564 -3.81 3.46 6.72
CA ILE A 564 -3.59 3.28 8.17
C ILE A 564 -2.81 4.41 8.87
N ALA A 565 -1.50 4.17 8.99
CA ALA A 565 -0.52 5.01 9.67
C ALA A 565 -0.42 6.47 9.18
N ASN A 566 -0.92 6.81 7.99
CA ASN A 566 -0.95 8.20 7.53
C ASN A 566 -2.02 9.04 8.24
N THR A 567 -2.98 8.38 8.89
CA THR A 567 -4.10 9.03 9.60
C THR A 567 -3.95 9.03 11.12
N VAL A 568 -2.84 8.50 11.64
CA VAL A 568 -2.57 8.28 13.06
C VAL A 568 -1.31 9.02 13.48
N MET A 569 -1.38 9.71 14.62
CA MET A 569 -0.22 10.34 15.25
C MET A 569 0.34 9.40 16.32
N PHE A 570 1.63 9.06 16.20
CA PHE A 570 2.34 8.13 17.07
C PHE A 570 3.17 8.88 18.10
N PRO A 571 3.17 8.48 19.39
CA PRO A 571 4.09 9.05 20.36
C PRO A 571 5.55 8.69 20.02
N CYS A 572 6.47 9.59 20.36
CA CYS A 572 7.91 9.32 20.31
C CYS A 572 8.27 8.08 21.14
N LYS A 573 9.17 7.20 20.68
CA LYS A 573 9.64 6.04 21.46
C LYS A 573 10.24 6.40 22.83
N PHE A 574 10.69 7.65 22.99
CA PHE A 574 11.20 8.20 24.26
C PHE A 574 10.12 8.87 25.12
N ALA A 575 8.83 8.63 24.86
CA ALA A 575 7.74 9.10 25.71
C ALA A 575 7.87 8.58 27.16
N GLY A 576 8.30 7.32 27.33
CA GLY A 576 8.63 6.77 28.66
C GLY A 576 9.84 7.45 29.35
N SER A 577 10.68 8.16 28.60
CA SER A 577 11.78 9.00 29.12
C SER A 577 11.37 10.47 29.32
N GLY A 578 10.12 10.84 29.01
CA GLY A 578 9.57 12.18 29.24
C GLY A 578 9.18 12.97 27.98
N CYS A 579 9.36 12.43 26.77
CA CYS A 579 8.99 13.16 25.54
C CYS A 579 7.46 13.27 25.39
N PRO A 580 6.87 14.48 25.34
CA PRO A 580 5.42 14.66 25.26
C PRO A 580 4.88 14.66 23.82
N LEU A 581 5.74 14.49 22.81
CA LEU A 581 5.41 14.79 21.41
C LEU A 581 4.93 13.56 20.63
N THR A 582 3.94 13.79 19.77
CA THR A 582 3.33 12.81 18.86
C THR A 582 3.47 13.29 17.41
N PHE A 583 3.75 12.37 16.49
CA PHE A 583 4.16 12.69 15.11
C PHE A 583 3.51 11.75 14.08
N SER A 584 3.44 12.18 12.82
CA SER A 584 3.19 11.24 11.72
C SER A 584 4.37 10.26 11.58
N HIS A 585 4.16 9.16 10.85
CA HIS A 585 5.20 8.14 10.68
C HIS A 585 6.49 8.64 9.99
N VAL A 586 6.44 9.73 9.21
CA VAL A 586 7.62 10.35 8.58
C VAL A 586 8.40 11.16 9.62
N GLU A 587 7.72 12.15 10.20
CA GLU A 587 8.29 13.12 11.16
C GLU A 587 8.81 12.43 12.44
N LYS A 588 8.21 11.30 12.84
CA LYS A 588 8.63 10.53 14.01
C LYS A 588 10.08 10.07 13.92
N VAL A 589 10.54 9.64 12.74
CA VAL A 589 11.91 9.13 12.57
C VAL A 589 12.92 10.27 12.70
N GLU A 590 12.67 11.39 12.00
CA GLU A 590 13.50 12.59 12.04
C GLU A 590 13.58 13.18 13.45
N HIS A 591 12.45 13.25 14.16
CA HIS A 591 12.43 13.66 15.56
C HIS A 591 13.20 12.70 16.47
N GLU A 592 13.02 11.39 16.32
CA GLU A 592 13.63 10.40 17.20
C GLU A 592 15.16 10.32 17.12
N GLU A 593 15.78 10.77 16.01
CA GLU A 593 17.23 10.91 15.93
C GLU A 593 17.74 12.09 16.77
N LEU A 594 16.96 13.16 16.87
CA LEU A 594 17.29 14.45 17.50
C LEU A 594 16.62 14.67 18.87
N CYS A 595 15.86 13.70 19.38
CA CYS A 595 15.04 13.85 20.58
C CYS A 595 15.88 14.03 21.85
N GLU A 596 15.68 15.14 22.58
CA GLU A 596 16.41 15.45 23.82
C GLU A 596 16.20 14.41 24.95
N PHE A 597 15.09 13.66 24.90
CA PHE A 597 14.76 12.60 25.86
C PHE A 597 15.36 11.23 25.51
N ARG A 598 16.12 11.13 24.41
CA ARG A 598 16.82 9.92 24.00
C ARG A 598 17.91 9.54 25.02
N PRO A 599 17.94 8.30 25.55
CA PRO A 599 19.01 7.85 26.43
C PRO A 599 20.39 7.94 25.77
N TYR A 600 21.37 8.42 26.54
CA TYR A 600 22.78 8.46 26.16
C TYR A 600 23.40 7.08 26.35
N CYS A 601 24.12 6.59 25.35
CA CYS A 601 25.02 5.45 25.50
C CYS A 601 26.29 5.86 26.27
N CYS A 602 27.02 4.87 26.81
CA CYS A 602 28.36 5.10 27.32
C CYS A 602 29.25 5.76 26.23
N PRO A 603 29.85 6.95 26.48
CA PRO A 603 30.65 7.66 25.48
C PRO A 603 32.09 7.14 25.33
N CYS A 604 32.51 6.16 26.14
CA CYS A 604 33.88 5.65 26.14
C CYS A 604 34.15 4.79 24.87
N PRO A 605 35.12 5.17 24.01
CA PRO A 605 35.60 4.34 22.90
C PRO A 605 36.14 2.98 23.39
N GLY A 606 36.14 1.98 22.49
CA GLY A 606 36.70 0.64 22.71
C GLY A 606 36.03 -0.22 23.80
N ALA A 607 35.19 0.35 24.67
CA ALA A 607 34.64 -0.34 25.81
C ALA A 607 33.45 -1.25 25.43
N SER A 608 33.44 -2.49 25.93
CA SER A 608 32.28 -3.40 25.83
C SER A 608 31.11 -3.00 26.77
N CYS A 609 31.00 -1.71 27.09
CA CYS A 609 30.03 -1.16 28.03
C CYS A 609 28.66 -0.99 27.37
N LYS A 610 27.63 -1.64 27.92
CA LYS A 610 26.25 -1.57 27.41
C LYS A 610 25.36 -0.59 28.20
N TRP A 611 25.97 0.32 28.97
CA TRP A 611 25.21 1.27 29.79
C TRP A 611 24.48 2.30 28.91
N GLN A 612 23.24 2.59 29.30
CA GLN A 612 22.41 3.67 28.77
C GLN A 612 21.67 4.36 29.92
N GLY A 613 21.44 5.67 29.81
CA GLY A 613 20.71 6.44 30.82
C GLY A 613 20.50 7.90 30.43
N SER A 614 20.02 8.72 31.37
CA SER A 614 19.86 10.16 31.17
C SER A 614 21.21 10.90 31.23
N LEU A 615 21.26 12.11 30.66
CA LEU A 615 22.47 12.96 30.67
C LEU A 615 23.05 13.14 32.09
N SER A 616 22.17 13.35 33.07
CA SER A 616 22.54 13.52 34.49
C SER A 616 23.25 12.30 35.11
N GLU A 617 23.04 11.11 34.55
CA GLU A 617 23.63 9.87 35.04
C GLU A 617 24.98 9.55 34.39
N VAL A 618 25.30 10.15 33.23
CA VAL A 618 26.52 9.84 32.44
C VAL A 618 27.79 10.00 33.27
N MET A 619 27.96 11.13 33.97
CA MET A 619 29.13 11.35 34.84
C MET A 619 29.18 10.37 36.01
N GLY A 620 28.02 10.07 36.61
CA GLY A 620 27.90 9.09 37.69
C GLY A 620 28.23 7.66 37.23
N HIS A 621 27.92 7.32 35.97
CA HIS A 621 28.30 6.08 35.33
C HIS A 621 29.82 6.01 35.06
N LEU A 622 30.37 7.02 34.38
CA LEU A 622 31.79 7.06 34.01
C LEU A 622 32.70 6.93 35.25
N MET A 623 32.46 7.72 36.30
CA MET A 623 33.27 7.67 37.54
C MET A 623 33.18 6.32 38.28
N LYS A 624 32.08 5.58 38.16
CA LYS A 624 31.88 4.29 38.85
C LYS A 624 32.44 3.10 38.07
N VAL A 625 32.22 3.08 36.75
CA VAL A 625 32.51 1.95 35.87
C VAL A 625 33.87 2.11 35.18
N HIS A 626 34.23 3.31 34.74
CA HIS A 626 35.44 3.59 33.96
C HIS A 626 36.52 4.27 34.82
N LYS A 627 36.93 3.58 35.90
CA LYS A 627 37.88 4.11 36.90
C LYS A 627 39.28 4.48 36.37
N SER A 628 39.62 4.08 35.14
CA SER A 628 40.84 4.45 34.44
C SER A 628 40.79 5.85 33.82
N ILE A 629 39.60 6.43 33.64
CA ILE A 629 39.45 7.77 33.07
C ILE A 629 39.81 8.79 34.15
N THR A 630 40.97 9.43 33.98
CA THR A 630 41.40 10.54 34.83
C THR A 630 40.50 11.76 34.60
N THR A 631 40.29 12.57 35.64
CA THR A 631 39.57 13.85 35.55
C THR A 631 40.50 14.98 36.00
N LEU A 632 40.70 15.97 35.14
CA LEU A 632 41.48 17.17 35.40
C LEU A 632 40.56 18.40 35.52
N GLN A 633 40.99 19.39 36.31
CA GLN A 633 40.25 20.62 36.58
C GLN A 633 41.04 21.81 36.01
N GLY A 634 40.35 22.73 35.35
CA GLY A 634 40.95 23.94 34.78
C GLY A 634 40.60 24.17 33.31
N GLU A 635 40.75 25.41 32.87
CA GLU A 635 40.51 25.87 31.50
C GLU A 635 41.64 25.40 30.56
N ASP A 636 42.88 25.51 31.03
CA ASP A 636 44.08 24.97 30.39
C ASP A 636 44.56 23.70 31.12
N ILE A 637 44.69 22.59 30.39
CA ILE A 637 45.28 21.34 30.90
C ILE A 637 46.28 20.75 29.89
N VAL A 638 47.10 19.81 30.35
CA VAL A 638 47.92 18.96 29.49
C VAL A 638 47.39 17.54 29.54
N PHE A 639 46.92 17.04 28.41
CA PHE A 639 46.60 15.63 28.22
C PHE A 639 47.84 14.87 27.78
N LEU A 640 48.10 13.73 28.43
CA LEU A 640 49.26 12.88 28.14
C LEU A 640 48.78 11.51 27.64
N ALA A 641 48.94 11.24 26.35
CA ALA A 641 48.75 9.92 25.77
C ALA A 641 50.06 9.12 25.92
N THR A 642 50.05 8.11 26.79
CA THR A 642 51.23 7.29 27.09
C THR A 642 51.41 6.15 26.09
N ASP A 643 52.65 5.89 25.66
CA ASP A 643 53.02 4.82 24.74
C ASP A 643 52.23 4.78 23.41
N ILE A 644 52.23 5.90 22.66
CA ILE A 644 51.50 6.01 21.37
C ILE A 644 51.93 5.00 20.30
N ASN A 645 53.08 4.35 20.49
CA ASN A 645 53.66 3.34 19.60
C ASN A 645 53.11 1.92 19.83
N LEU A 646 52.16 1.72 20.77
CA LEU A 646 51.51 0.42 20.97
C LEU A 646 50.88 -0.10 19.65
N PRO A 647 50.99 -1.41 19.35
CA PRO A 647 50.46 -2.00 18.12
C PRO A 647 48.93 -2.16 18.17
N GLY A 648 48.27 -1.94 17.03
CA GLY A 648 46.82 -1.98 16.90
C GLY A 648 46.11 -0.68 17.28
N ALA A 649 44.77 -0.72 17.28
CA ALA A 649 43.94 0.40 17.70
C ALA A 649 43.97 0.57 19.23
N VAL A 650 44.22 1.80 19.67
CA VAL A 650 44.30 2.18 21.08
C VAL A 650 43.66 3.57 21.24
N ASP A 651 42.79 3.70 22.23
CA ASP A 651 42.09 4.94 22.54
C ASP A 651 42.55 5.48 23.90
N TRP A 652 42.97 6.74 23.94
CA TRP A 652 43.25 7.46 25.18
C TRP A 652 42.10 8.42 25.48
N VAL A 653 41.57 8.35 26.70
CA VAL A 653 40.37 9.10 27.13
C VAL A 653 40.66 9.87 28.41
N MET A 654 40.27 11.13 28.46
CA MET A 654 40.43 12.03 29.61
C MET A 654 39.17 12.87 29.80
N MET A 655 38.83 13.17 31.06
CA MET A 655 37.82 14.18 31.39
C MET A 655 38.47 15.49 31.81
N GLN A 656 38.03 16.60 31.23
CA GLN A 656 38.32 17.95 31.68
C GLN A 656 37.07 18.55 32.33
N SER A 657 37.24 19.30 33.42
CA SER A 657 36.16 20.00 34.12
C SER A 657 36.48 21.47 34.28
N CYS A 658 35.68 22.33 33.66
CA CYS A 658 35.80 23.79 33.68
C CYS A 658 34.42 24.44 33.46
N PHE A 659 34.25 25.68 33.90
CA PHE A 659 32.98 26.45 33.79
C PHE A 659 31.72 25.77 34.35
N GLY A 660 31.85 24.73 35.19
CA GLY A 660 30.73 23.92 35.69
C GLY A 660 30.30 22.79 34.76
N TYR A 661 30.97 22.59 33.62
CA TYR A 661 30.71 21.54 32.64
C TYR A 661 31.84 20.51 32.60
N HIS A 662 31.57 19.39 31.94
CA HIS A 662 32.51 18.28 31.78
C HIS A 662 32.73 17.97 30.30
N PHE A 663 33.99 17.93 29.88
CA PHE A 663 34.39 17.70 28.50
C PHE A 663 35.21 16.40 28.41
N MET A 664 34.81 15.50 27.52
CA MET A 664 35.55 14.29 27.23
C MET A 664 36.50 14.54 26.05
N LEU A 665 37.80 14.41 26.30
CA LEU A 665 38.79 14.35 25.24
C LEU A 665 39.04 12.88 24.88
N VAL A 666 38.99 12.59 23.58
CA VAL A 666 39.36 11.30 23.01
C VAL A 666 40.50 11.51 22.03
N LEU A 667 41.56 10.71 22.15
CA LEU A 667 42.56 10.49 21.11
C LEU A 667 42.43 9.04 20.64
N GLU A 668 41.90 8.85 19.43
CA GLU A 668 41.67 7.53 18.81
C GLU A 668 42.76 7.25 17.77
N LYS A 669 43.36 6.05 17.82
CA LYS A 669 44.38 5.58 16.87
C LYS A 669 43.79 4.53 15.94
N GLN A 670 43.71 4.84 14.64
CA GLN A 670 43.22 3.93 13.60
C GLN A 670 44.34 3.49 12.65
N GLU A 671 44.31 2.23 12.22
CA GLU A 671 45.22 1.69 11.18
C GLU A 671 44.49 1.63 9.83
N LYS A 672 45.06 2.26 8.79
CA LYS A 672 44.47 2.19 7.43
C LYS A 672 44.81 0.88 6.74
N PHE A 673 43.79 0.06 6.48
CA PHE A 673 43.87 -1.27 5.85
C PHE A 673 44.62 -1.37 4.52
N GLN A 674 44.88 -0.26 3.81
CA GLN A 674 45.50 -0.28 2.47
C GLN A 674 47.03 -0.06 2.49
N ASP A 675 47.56 0.70 3.44
CA ASP A 675 49.00 1.08 3.47
C ASP A 675 49.70 0.78 4.80
N GLY A 676 48.97 0.36 5.86
CA GLY A 676 49.52 0.20 7.21
C GLY A 676 49.86 1.52 7.94
N ASN A 677 49.64 2.66 7.29
CA ASN A 677 49.80 3.98 7.90
C ASN A 677 48.77 4.18 9.03
N GLN A 678 49.25 4.50 10.24
CA GLN A 678 48.41 4.76 11.41
C GLN A 678 48.10 6.27 11.51
N MET A 679 46.84 6.59 11.75
CA MET A 679 46.30 7.94 11.92
C MET A 679 45.81 8.13 13.37
N PHE A 680 46.02 9.33 13.89
CA PHE A 680 45.53 9.78 15.19
C PHE A 680 44.44 10.84 14.98
N TYR A 681 43.35 10.72 15.72
CA TYR A 681 42.20 11.63 15.69
C TYR A 681 41.92 12.13 17.11
N ALA A 682 42.07 13.43 17.36
CA ALA A 682 41.77 14.04 18.64
C ALA A 682 40.47 14.88 18.58
N VAL A 683 39.53 14.56 19.48
CA VAL A 683 38.18 15.12 19.54
C VAL A 683 37.84 15.55 20.97
N VAL A 684 37.26 16.74 21.14
CA VAL A 684 36.66 17.19 22.41
C VAL A 684 35.14 17.15 22.29
N GLN A 685 34.49 16.48 23.25
CA GLN A 685 33.04 16.40 23.36
C GLN A 685 32.54 17.00 24.67
N LEU A 686 31.43 17.74 24.65
CA LEU A 686 30.72 18.20 25.85
C LEU A 686 29.76 17.11 26.36
N ILE A 687 29.86 16.77 27.64
CA ILE A 687 28.81 16.04 28.37
C ILE A 687 27.71 17.05 28.74
N GLY A 688 26.87 17.34 27.75
CA GLY A 688 25.84 18.37 27.80
C GLY A 688 24.95 18.32 26.55
N ALA A 689 23.93 19.16 26.52
CA ALA A 689 23.08 19.33 25.35
C ALA A 689 23.83 20.04 24.20
N LYS A 690 23.39 19.84 22.96
CA LYS A 690 24.02 20.46 21.77
C LYS A 690 24.05 22.00 21.86
N LYS A 691 22.95 22.61 22.31
CA LYS A 691 22.85 24.06 22.52
C LYS A 691 23.80 24.60 23.59
N GLU A 692 24.24 23.76 24.54
CA GLU A 692 25.24 24.14 25.53
C GLU A 692 26.64 24.15 24.91
N SER A 693 26.92 23.24 23.96
CA SER A 693 28.25 23.09 23.35
C SER A 693 28.60 24.23 22.38
N GLU A 694 27.60 24.93 21.84
CA GLU A 694 27.75 26.14 21.04
C GLU A 694 28.33 27.34 21.81
N ASN A 695 28.25 27.35 23.16
CA ASN A 695 28.79 28.44 24.00
C ASN A 695 30.30 28.27 24.31
N PHE A 696 30.94 27.24 23.74
CA PHE A 696 32.32 26.88 24.04
C PHE A 696 33.16 26.75 22.76
N MET A 697 34.46 26.96 22.93
CA MET A 697 35.49 26.66 21.95
C MET A 697 36.59 25.89 22.65
N TYR A 698 37.13 24.87 22.00
CA TYR A 698 38.30 24.15 22.45
C TYR A 698 39.46 24.36 21.49
N ARG A 699 40.67 24.41 22.04
CA ARG A 699 41.92 24.44 21.29
C ARG A 699 42.80 23.27 21.72
N LEU A 700 43.23 22.46 20.75
CA LEU A 700 44.24 21.42 20.91
C LEU A 700 45.55 21.93 20.35
N GLU A 701 46.65 21.80 21.08
CA GLU A 701 47.97 22.20 20.63
C GLU A 701 49.04 21.14 20.97
N LEU A 702 49.71 20.61 19.93
CA LEU A 702 50.98 19.90 20.07
C LEU A 702 52.10 20.93 19.95
N ALA A 703 52.98 21.00 20.96
CA ALA A 703 54.07 21.98 20.99
C ALA A 703 55.40 21.35 21.40
N THR A 704 56.47 21.70 20.69
CA THR A 704 57.87 21.48 21.10
C THR A 704 58.63 22.80 21.00
N HIS A 705 59.87 22.86 21.49
CA HIS A 705 60.70 24.07 21.47
C HIS A 705 60.93 24.73 20.09
N ARG A 706 60.53 24.07 18.98
CA ARG A 706 60.70 24.60 17.60
C ARG A 706 59.48 24.43 16.69
N ARG A 707 58.42 23.74 17.13
CA ARG A 707 57.28 23.39 16.27
C ARG A 707 55.99 23.47 17.07
N ARG A 708 54.90 23.81 16.37
CA ARG A 708 53.56 23.92 16.94
C ARG A 708 52.55 23.46 15.91
N PHE A 709 51.60 22.64 16.33
CA PHE A 709 50.47 22.20 15.52
C PHE A 709 49.21 22.37 16.34
N SER A 710 48.27 23.20 15.87
CA SER A 710 47.11 23.65 16.64
C SER A 710 45.82 23.50 15.86
N TRP A 711 44.76 23.08 16.54
CA TRP A 711 43.40 22.94 16.03
C TRP A 711 42.44 23.66 16.99
N GLU A 712 41.41 24.31 16.46
CA GLU A 712 40.45 25.09 17.23
C GLU A 712 39.05 24.94 16.63
N ALA A 713 38.07 24.54 17.45
CA ALA A 713 36.69 24.28 17.04
C ALA A 713 35.73 24.35 18.24
N SER A 714 34.42 24.34 18.01
CA SER A 714 33.43 24.15 19.08
C SER A 714 33.32 22.67 19.46
N PRO A 715 33.19 22.32 20.75
CA PRO A 715 33.03 20.93 21.17
C PRO A 715 31.66 20.41 20.73
N ARG A 716 31.57 19.13 20.41
CA ARG A 716 30.30 18.47 20.04
C ARG A 716 29.66 17.82 21.25
N SER A 717 28.32 17.79 21.35
CA SER A 717 27.67 16.99 22.38
C SER A 717 28.05 15.51 22.24
N ILE A 718 28.22 14.81 23.37
CA ILE A 718 28.39 13.34 23.39
C ILE A 718 27.27 12.58 22.67
N HIS A 719 26.14 13.22 22.38
CA HIS A 719 25.04 12.64 21.59
C HIS A 719 25.45 12.27 20.15
N GLU A 720 26.40 13.01 19.55
CA GLU A 720 26.81 12.81 18.15
C GLU A 720 27.89 11.72 18.00
N GLY A 721 28.64 11.42 19.07
CA GLY A 721 29.69 10.40 19.08
C GLY A 721 30.99 10.77 18.35
N VAL A 722 32.10 10.12 18.73
CA VAL A 722 33.45 10.38 18.18
C VAL A 722 33.54 10.04 16.68
N ALA A 723 33.03 8.87 16.29
CA ALA A 723 33.09 8.38 14.91
C ALA A 723 32.40 9.33 13.90
N HIS A 724 31.38 10.08 14.33
CA HIS A 724 30.72 11.06 13.47
C HIS A 724 31.64 12.25 13.16
N ALA A 725 32.32 12.80 14.18
CA ALA A 725 33.30 13.88 14.01
C ALA A 725 34.46 13.46 13.09
N ILE A 726 34.97 12.23 13.25
CA ILE A 726 35.99 11.65 12.36
C ILE A 726 35.46 11.53 10.91
N SER A 727 34.23 11.04 10.73
CA SER A 727 33.63 10.88 9.39
C SER A 727 33.44 12.20 8.63
N LEU A 728 33.18 13.30 9.35
CA LEU A 728 33.05 14.65 8.79
C LEU A 728 34.40 15.38 8.63
N SER A 729 35.52 14.76 9.05
CA SER A 729 36.84 15.40 9.14
C SER A 729 36.89 16.65 10.01
N ASP A 730 36.02 16.72 11.02
CA ASP A 730 35.90 17.85 11.96
C ASP A 730 36.59 17.52 13.30
N CYS A 731 37.91 17.34 13.23
CA CYS A 731 38.77 16.99 14.36
C CYS A 731 40.24 17.23 14.04
N MET A 732 41.10 17.26 15.08
CA MET A 732 42.55 17.32 14.87
C MET A 732 43.03 15.94 14.42
N ALA A 733 43.30 15.78 13.12
CA ALA A 733 43.83 14.56 12.53
C ALA A 733 45.32 14.70 12.15
N PHE A 734 46.14 13.71 12.49
CA PHE A 734 47.57 13.67 12.14
C PHE A 734 48.10 12.24 12.00
N ASP A 735 49.19 12.07 11.25
CA ASP A 735 49.80 10.76 11.01
C ASP A 735 50.87 10.39 12.06
N SER A 736 51.34 9.15 12.01
CA SER A 736 52.39 8.65 12.92
C SER A 736 53.70 9.44 12.83
N GLN A 737 54.06 9.95 11.65
CA GLN A 737 55.27 10.77 11.49
C GLN A 737 55.14 12.09 12.24
N THR A 738 53.98 12.75 12.10
CA THR A 738 53.66 13.97 12.86
C THR A 738 53.63 13.68 14.36
N ALA A 739 52.98 12.60 14.80
CA ALA A 739 52.93 12.22 16.22
C ALA A 739 54.35 12.06 16.82
N GLN A 740 55.26 11.39 16.11
CA GLN A 740 56.66 11.21 16.53
C GLN A 740 57.48 12.51 16.59
N LEU A 741 57.09 13.57 15.88
CA LEU A 741 57.75 14.87 15.94
C LEU A 741 57.39 15.69 17.20
N PHE A 742 56.33 15.30 17.92
CA PHE A 742 55.86 15.95 19.14
C PHE A 742 55.90 15.05 20.38
N ALA A 743 56.13 13.74 20.22
CA ALA A 743 56.21 12.79 21.33
C ALA A 743 57.60 12.76 22.00
N GLU A 744 57.64 12.72 23.32
CA GLU A 744 58.85 12.53 24.12
C GLU A 744 58.83 11.15 24.80
N ASN A 745 59.86 10.33 24.54
CA ASN A 745 59.97 8.95 25.04
C ASN A 745 58.72 8.08 24.77
N GLY A 746 58.03 8.31 23.65
CA GLY A 746 56.80 7.59 23.29
C GLY A 746 55.51 8.13 23.90
N ASN A 747 55.57 9.19 24.69
CA ASN A 747 54.39 9.87 25.25
C ASN A 747 54.09 11.14 24.46
N LEU A 748 52.83 11.39 24.12
CA LEU A 748 52.39 12.58 23.40
C LEU A 748 51.63 13.52 24.34
N GLY A 749 52.18 14.72 24.53
CA GLY A 749 51.51 15.80 25.26
C GLY A 749 50.66 16.65 24.32
N ILE A 750 49.39 16.83 24.66
CA ILE A 750 48.45 17.73 23.97
C ILE A 750 48.00 18.78 24.98
N ASN A 751 48.30 20.05 24.71
CA ASN A 751 47.71 21.15 25.48
C ASN A 751 46.25 21.29 25.06
N VAL A 752 45.34 21.35 26.03
CA VAL A 752 43.91 21.48 25.81
C VAL A 752 43.41 22.70 26.56
N THR A 753 43.02 23.73 25.80
CA THR A 753 42.37 24.93 26.31
C THR A 753 40.88 24.87 25.99
N ILE A 754 40.03 25.21 26.94
CA ILE A 754 38.59 25.42 26.72
C ILE A 754 38.24 26.84 27.15
N SER A 755 37.54 27.56 26.29
CA SER A 755 37.04 28.91 26.53
C SER A 755 35.54 29.02 26.27
N MET A 756 34.89 30.02 26.87
CA MET A 756 33.53 30.44 26.51
C MET A 756 33.58 31.41 25.32
N VAL A 757 32.53 31.39 24.49
CA VAL A 757 32.36 32.17 23.25
C VAL A 757 31.38 33.33 23.45
#